data_AF-A0A6P6LNE6-F1
#
_entry.id   AF-A0A6P6LNE6-F1
#
_cell.length_a   1.000
_cell.length_b   1.000
_cell.length_c   1.000
_cell.angle_alpha   90.00
_cell.angle_beta   90.00
_cell.angle_gamma   90.00
#
_symmetry.space_group_name_H-M   'P 1'
#
loop_
_entity.id
_entity.type
_entity.pdbx_description
1 polymer ?
#
loop_
_entity_poly.entity_id
_entity_poly.type
_entity_poly.pdbx_seq_one_letter_code
_entity_poly.pdbx_strand_id
1 'polypeptide(L)'
;MDNQRQQANARQSQQTEYLDVLSAAQSLISVLTQTLNQSPVTPRPQVQVQGQGQQAVLPERQTNTTIDQDMARAFPSMFRRHAICGKKRINVASRTHTKNAKAFKPFDLNVYLLDKNSETTPSPAHELKLVQAGFGKRTISITMDITHSELSSILYEAFPKMEGLSGGWMLYKATGGSGTRRLNVIPPDSEGYTGSQIKSASASGKTMLYVVPLQEELDLNPLPNDAREFKKMPKATCQMCNKSMPLQVLALHIQVCKSSDSASSNEETEVQFVSESNLDEITQENFPSESVLPCPICQLKFPVDSLELHASLCGEQNLLESPDHSSFMRNDDFGIADDTTGNSSSPQVLCLDDLLELLAGRVNAENQFRICVSRDNLLERGLKQWQRQKKGNPANQLKITFIGEAGVDSGALRKEFLTEMISGIEKRLFLGQRAKSPQYSNSDLDNGLFRTAGEIFAVSLAQGGPAPCFMREWCYFYLTTGEVDVSRICKDDVDDVEYSLLITKVEEATDLTEFTDEIISCGYTGALNIEQKDAVIRAIVLHATFRVIPMLGDLRKGLQLYGLLDILKEHPSLCKSLFVPGQDCTPDADYILSNVAPEMSERGTSRASVESKIINYFQDFLQEIECGESAEDAAEVETEPSYLTVPRVMQWITGQGHKPLLISEQKAFQIVFKFDHDCKVRMPQHTICFPIVSACTNTVTFPVAHMTTYEDFKFIIVQAIKSGGAFSRV
;
A
#
# COMPACT_ATOMS: atom_id res chain seq x y z
N MET A 1 40.90 -15.16 60.11
CA MET A 1 41.67 -14.07 59.47
C MET A 1 41.48 -14.04 57.95
N ASP A 2 40.95 -15.10 57.34
CA ASP A 2 40.83 -15.18 55.87
C ASP A 2 39.65 -14.40 55.26
N ASN A 3 38.58 -14.18 56.03
CA ASN A 3 37.40 -13.45 55.53
C ASN A 3 37.64 -11.93 55.37
N GLN A 4 38.54 -11.35 56.16
CA GLN A 4 38.97 -9.95 55.99
C GLN A 4 39.94 -9.77 54.82
N ARG A 5 40.73 -10.80 54.49
CA ARG A 5 41.64 -10.76 53.32
C ARG A 5 40.87 -10.86 51.99
N GLN A 6 39.80 -11.65 51.93
CA GLN A 6 38.95 -11.75 50.73
C GLN A 6 38.16 -10.45 50.47
N GLN A 7 37.61 -9.81 51.51
CA GLN A 7 36.95 -8.51 51.33
C GLN A 7 37.91 -7.37 50.98
N ALA A 8 39.16 -7.42 51.46
CA ALA A 8 40.19 -6.45 51.07
C ALA A 8 40.59 -6.61 49.59
N ASN A 9 40.77 -7.86 49.12
CA ASN A 9 41.12 -8.14 47.73
C ASN A 9 39.98 -7.78 46.75
N ALA A 10 38.71 -8.03 47.10
CA ALA A 10 37.55 -7.67 46.28
C ALA A 10 37.36 -6.15 46.15
N ARG A 11 37.67 -5.39 47.22
CA ARG A 11 37.67 -3.92 47.17
C ARG A 11 38.83 -3.39 46.35
N GLN A 12 40.00 -4.02 46.41
CA GLN A 12 41.17 -3.63 45.61
C GLN A 12 40.95 -3.88 44.10
N SER A 13 40.32 -5.00 43.73
CA SER A 13 39.99 -5.29 42.34
C SER A 13 38.96 -4.32 41.76
N GLN A 14 37.88 -3.99 42.49
CA GLN A 14 36.90 -2.99 42.06
C GLN A 14 37.49 -1.58 41.96
N GLN A 15 38.44 -1.23 42.83
CA GLN A 15 39.11 0.07 42.76
C GLN A 15 40.06 0.19 41.56
N THR A 16 40.70 -0.93 41.18
CA THR A 16 41.58 -0.99 40.00
C THR A 16 40.76 -0.90 38.71
N GLU A 17 39.63 -1.60 38.64
CA GLU A 17 38.70 -1.57 37.50
C GLU A 17 38.10 -0.16 37.29
N TYR A 18 37.76 0.53 38.39
CA TYR A 18 37.29 1.92 38.32
C TYR A 18 38.38 2.90 37.86
N LEU A 19 39.65 2.67 38.24
CA LEU A 19 40.80 3.46 37.80
C LEU A 19 41.10 3.25 36.30
N ASP A 20 40.94 2.03 35.79
CA ASP A 20 41.12 1.73 34.37
C ASP A 20 40.00 2.34 33.51
N VAL A 21 38.75 2.33 33.99
CA VAL A 21 37.62 3.00 33.32
C VAL A 21 37.83 4.52 33.29
N LEU A 22 38.32 5.12 34.38
CA LEU A 22 38.65 6.55 34.41
C LEU A 22 39.83 6.91 33.50
N SER A 23 40.85 6.06 33.41
CA SER A 23 41.99 6.22 32.50
C SER A 23 41.56 6.13 31.03
N ALA A 24 40.67 5.18 30.71
CA ALA A 24 40.09 5.03 29.37
C ALA A 24 39.22 6.24 29.00
N ALA A 25 38.40 6.72 29.93
CA ALA A 25 37.59 7.93 29.73
C ALA A 25 38.46 9.19 29.53
N GLN A 26 39.54 9.34 30.30
CA GLN A 26 40.48 10.45 30.13
C GLN A 26 41.25 10.37 28.81
N SER A 27 41.59 9.16 28.35
CA SER A 27 42.21 8.93 27.05
C SER A 27 41.27 9.29 25.90
N LEU A 28 40.00 8.93 26.00
CA LEU A 28 38.95 9.33 25.05
C LEU A 28 38.74 10.84 25.02
N ILE A 29 38.72 11.49 26.19
CA ILE A 29 38.63 12.96 26.28
C ILE A 29 39.87 13.61 25.66
N SER A 30 41.07 13.07 25.89
CA SER A 30 42.32 13.56 25.28
C SER A 30 42.29 13.46 23.75
N VAL A 31 41.84 12.33 23.21
CA VAL A 31 41.71 12.11 21.75
C VAL A 31 40.67 13.04 21.14
N LEU A 32 39.52 13.23 21.80
CA LEU A 32 38.47 14.16 21.37
C LEU A 32 38.93 15.62 21.45
N THR A 33 39.73 15.97 22.45
CA THR A 33 40.30 17.32 22.59
C THR A 33 41.42 17.58 21.56
N GLN A 34 42.18 16.55 21.19
CA GLN A 34 43.18 16.63 20.10
C GLN A 34 42.53 16.73 18.71
N THR A 35 41.38 16.09 18.49
CA THR A 35 40.64 16.20 17.22
C THR A 35 39.87 17.52 17.10
N LEU A 36 39.39 18.08 18.20
CA LEU A 36 38.70 19.39 18.21
C LEU A 36 39.65 20.59 18.14
N ASN A 37 40.92 20.44 18.54
CA ASN A 37 41.92 21.52 18.48
C ASN A 37 42.76 21.54 17.18
N GLN A 38 42.54 20.64 16.23
CA GLN A 38 43.20 20.66 14.93
C GLN A 38 42.34 21.36 13.88
N SER A 39 42.34 22.71 13.91
CA SER A 39 42.12 23.51 12.71
C SER A 39 43.46 23.63 11.96
N PRO A 40 43.53 23.43 10.63
CA PRO A 40 44.79 23.53 9.91
C PRO A 40 45.23 24.99 9.79
N VAL A 41 46.23 25.39 10.58
CA VAL A 41 47.06 26.56 10.31
C VAL A 41 48.22 26.10 9.43
N THR A 42 48.18 26.42 8.13
CA THR A 42 49.34 26.25 7.25
C THR A 42 50.29 27.44 7.35
N PRO A 43 51.61 27.23 7.52
CA PRO A 43 52.60 28.30 7.50
C PRO A 43 52.97 28.71 6.07
N ARG A 44 53.19 30.02 5.87
CA ARG A 44 53.73 30.64 4.65
C ARG A 44 55.18 30.20 4.39
N PRO A 45 55.55 29.84 3.15
CA PRO A 45 56.91 30.04 2.65
C PRO A 45 57.01 31.34 1.86
N GLN A 46 58.16 32.00 2.01
CA GLN A 46 58.54 33.23 1.36
C GLN A 46 58.75 33.06 -0.14
N VAL A 47 58.49 34.17 -0.83
CA VAL A 47 58.73 34.45 -2.25
C VAL A 47 60.22 34.35 -2.59
N GLN A 48 60.55 33.66 -3.69
CA GLN A 48 61.69 34.03 -4.54
C GLN A 48 61.24 34.02 -6.01
N VAL A 49 61.45 35.16 -6.65
CA VAL A 49 61.13 35.48 -8.04
C VAL A 49 62.35 35.22 -8.91
N GLN A 50 62.16 34.47 -10.00
CA GLN A 50 62.91 34.45 -11.28
C GLN A 50 62.26 33.32 -12.10
N GLY A 51 61.83 33.40 -13.35
CA GLY A 51 61.77 34.42 -14.39
C GLY A 51 61.33 33.69 -15.67
N GLN A 52 60.44 34.32 -16.46
CA GLN A 52 60.14 34.06 -17.88
C GLN A 52 59.39 32.77 -18.31
N GLY A 53 58.35 32.98 -19.13
CA GLY A 53 57.77 31.96 -20.01
C GLY A 53 56.25 32.00 -20.10
N GLN A 54 55.71 32.68 -21.11
CA GLN A 54 54.29 32.75 -21.45
C GLN A 54 53.75 31.41 -21.96
N GLN A 55 52.55 30.98 -21.53
CA GLN A 55 51.38 30.69 -22.39
C GLN A 55 50.21 30.07 -21.60
N ALA A 56 49.01 30.28 -22.13
CA ALA A 56 47.71 30.34 -21.47
C ALA A 56 47.04 29.02 -21.11
N VAL A 57 46.36 28.94 -19.95
CA VAL A 57 45.10 28.19 -19.72
C VAL A 57 44.29 28.87 -18.57
N LEU A 58 42.97 28.95 -18.74
CA LEU A 58 41.93 29.48 -17.82
C LEU A 58 41.87 28.73 -16.47
N PRO A 59 41.59 29.37 -15.32
CA PRO A 59 41.29 28.66 -14.07
C PRO A 59 39.80 28.66 -13.71
N GLU A 60 39.37 27.50 -13.20
CA GLU A 60 38.12 27.24 -12.48
C GLU A 60 37.97 28.11 -11.22
N ARG A 61 36.72 28.41 -10.85
CA ARG A 61 36.39 29.17 -9.65
C ARG A 61 35.73 28.25 -8.62
N GLN A 62 36.51 27.85 -7.61
CA GLN A 62 36.01 27.36 -6.32
C GLN A 62 35.33 28.50 -5.55
N THR A 63 34.22 28.21 -4.85
CA THR A 63 33.71 29.08 -3.77
C THR A 63 33.39 28.24 -2.54
N ASN A 64 34.20 28.41 -1.49
CA ASN A 64 33.88 27.98 -0.14
C ASN A 64 32.77 28.89 0.41
N THR A 65 31.58 28.35 0.65
CA THR A 65 30.56 28.97 1.51
C THR A 65 30.58 28.25 2.87
N THR A 66 30.65 29.02 3.95
CA THR A 66 30.65 28.47 5.31
C THR A 66 29.26 27.92 5.65
N ILE A 67 29.22 26.79 6.36
CA ILE A 67 28.01 26.03 6.74
C ILE A 67 26.91 26.93 7.35
N ASP A 68 27.29 27.98 8.08
CA ASP A 68 26.36 28.95 8.65
C ASP A 68 25.53 29.72 7.61
N GLN A 69 26.09 29.98 6.41
CA GLN A 69 25.36 30.66 5.34
C GLN A 69 24.32 29.76 4.69
N ASP A 70 24.59 28.46 4.58
CA ASP A 70 23.63 27.49 4.04
C ASP A 70 22.55 27.16 5.07
N MET A 71 22.90 27.08 6.36
CA MET A 71 21.94 26.93 7.46
C MET A 71 21.02 28.17 7.58
N ALA A 72 21.55 29.38 7.40
CA ALA A 72 20.76 30.61 7.37
C ALA A 72 19.86 30.72 6.13
N ARG A 73 20.23 30.07 5.01
CA ARG A 73 19.40 29.97 3.79
C ARG A 73 18.28 28.95 3.93
N ALA A 74 18.55 27.81 4.54
CA ALA A 74 17.59 26.73 4.71
C ALA A 74 16.59 27.01 5.84
N PHE A 75 17.01 27.73 6.89
CA PHE A 75 16.17 28.06 8.04
C PHE A 75 16.19 29.57 8.35
N PRO A 76 15.70 30.42 7.43
CA PRO A 76 15.82 31.88 7.56
C PRO A 76 15.05 32.46 8.76
N SER A 77 14.13 31.70 9.35
CA SER A 77 13.39 32.04 10.57
C SER A 77 14.20 31.84 11.86
N MET A 78 15.13 30.87 11.90
CA MET A 78 15.89 30.54 13.11
C MET A 78 17.14 31.41 13.29
N PHE A 79 17.72 31.93 12.20
CA PHE A 79 18.98 32.68 12.22
C PHE A 79 18.83 34.21 12.19
N ARG A 80 17.60 34.74 12.27
CA ARG A 80 17.40 36.17 12.53
C ARG A 80 17.62 36.44 14.02
N ARG A 81 18.80 36.99 14.35
CA ARG A 81 19.05 37.58 15.68
C ARG A 81 17.94 38.60 15.99
N HIS A 82 17.35 38.45 17.16
CA HIS A 82 16.31 39.32 17.70
C HIS A 82 16.84 40.76 17.81
N ALA A 83 16.26 41.66 17.02
CA ALA A 83 16.24 43.07 17.34
C ALA A 83 14.86 43.39 17.94
N ILE A 84 14.90 43.74 19.22
CA ILE A 84 13.75 44.05 20.08
C ILE A 84 13.16 45.42 19.71
N CYS A 85 11.83 45.51 19.86
CA CYS A 85 10.99 46.71 20.02
C CYS A 85 10.48 47.46 18.77
N GLY A 86 9.16 47.63 18.72
CA GLY A 86 8.54 48.84 18.17
C GLY A 86 7.27 48.64 17.34
N LYS A 87 6.10 48.74 17.99
CA LYS A 87 4.81 49.01 17.32
C LYS A 87 4.92 50.29 16.48
N LYS A 88 4.56 50.27 15.19
CA LYS A 88 3.55 51.15 14.55
C LYS A 88 3.54 51.08 13.02
N ARG A 89 2.30 50.97 12.51
CA ARG A 89 1.66 51.59 11.35
C ARG A 89 2.28 51.45 9.96
N ILE A 90 1.47 50.80 9.13
CA ILE A 90 1.26 51.00 7.70
C ILE A 90 1.43 52.48 7.33
N ASN A 91 2.31 52.76 6.35
CA ASN A 91 2.08 53.80 5.38
C ASN A 91 2.64 53.39 4.02
N VAL A 92 1.73 53.43 3.06
CA VAL A 92 1.90 53.25 1.62
C VAL A 92 2.67 54.44 1.07
N ALA A 93 3.75 54.20 0.32
CA ALA A 93 4.11 55.02 -0.84
C ALA A 93 5.19 54.34 -1.69
N SER A 94 4.73 53.87 -2.85
CA SER A 94 5.39 53.96 -4.15
C SER A 94 6.89 53.64 -4.25
N ARG A 95 7.18 52.44 -4.77
CA ARG A 95 8.33 52.26 -5.67
C ARG A 95 7.84 51.69 -6.99
N THR A 96 7.68 52.63 -7.90
CA THR A 96 7.71 52.52 -9.36
C THR A 96 8.53 51.35 -9.89
N HIS A 97 7.92 50.60 -10.80
CA HIS A 97 8.53 49.59 -11.65
C HIS A 97 9.82 50.07 -12.32
N THR A 98 10.87 49.25 -12.25
CA THR A 98 11.79 49.02 -13.37
C THR A 98 12.21 47.55 -13.43
N LYS A 99 11.46 46.80 -14.25
CA LYS A 99 11.87 45.79 -15.24
C LYS A 99 13.14 44.97 -14.96
N ASN A 100 12.92 43.71 -14.56
CA ASN A 100 13.31 42.51 -15.33
C ASN A 100 12.73 41.25 -14.66
N ALA A 101 11.40 41.14 -14.60
CA ALA A 101 10.77 39.87 -14.33
C ALA A 101 10.75 39.08 -15.65
N LYS A 102 11.38 37.90 -15.68
CA LYS A 102 11.19 36.95 -16.78
C LYS A 102 9.68 36.72 -16.93
N ALA A 103 9.10 37.16 -18.05
CA ALA A 103 7.70 36.89 -18.35
C ALA A 103 7.46 35.37 -18.26
N PHE A 104 6.49 34.95 -17.46
CA PHE A 104 6.12 33.54 -17.37
C PHE A 104 5.61 33.11 -18.74
N LYS A 105 6.26 32.11 -19.34
CA LYS A 105 5.84 31.60 -20.64
C LYS A 105 4.42 31.02 -20.52
N PRO A 106 3.45 31.47 -21.33
CA PRO A 106 2.11 30.88 -21.33
C PRO A 106 2.16 29.41 -21.74
N PHE A 107 1.22 28.62 -21.23
CA PHE A 107 1.04 27.22 -21.59
C PHE A 107 -0.42 26.96 -21.95
N ASP A 108 -0.63 26.02 -22.86
CA ASP A 108 -1.96 25.65 -23.32
C ASP A 108 -2.58 24.60 -22.39
N LEU A 109 -3.83 24.83 -22.02
CA LEU A 109 -4.62 24.02 -21.13
C LEU A 109 -5.87 23.52 -21.86
N ASN A 110 -6.11 22.21 -21.80
CA ASN A 110 -7.33 21.62 -22.32
C ASN A 110 -8.41 21.59 -21.23
N VAL A 111 -9.52 22.26 -21.47
CA VAL A 111 -10.68 22.33 -20.57
C VAL A 111 -11.93 21.76 -21.23
N TYR A 112 -12.83 21.19 -20.44
CA TYR A 112 -14.09 20.62 -20.90
C TYR A 112 -15.23 21.06 -19.96
N LEU A 113 -16.21 21.78 -20.47
CA LEU A 113 -17.35 22.26 -19.68
C LEU A 113 -18.48 21.21 -19.63
N LEU A 114 -18.99 20.95 -18.42
CA LEU A 114 -20.19 20.14 -18.20
C LEU A 114 -21.43 21.02 -18.05
N ASP A 115 -22.59 20.46 -18.36
CA ASP A 115 -23.89 21.12 -18.21
C ASP A 115 -24.31 21.25 -16.76
N LYS A 116 -23.95 20.30 -15.91
CA LYS A 116 -24.37 20.25 -14.51
C LYS A 116 -23.30 19.66 -13.60
N ASN A 117 -23.58 19.71 -12.30
CA ASN A 117 -22.75 19.03 -11.31
C ASN A 117 -22.82 17.51 -11.53
N SER A 118 -21.67 16.92 -11.87
CA SER A 118 -21.53 15.50 -12.18
C SER A 118 -20.30 14.93 -11.50
N GLU A 119 -20.44 13.74 -10.93
CA GLU A 119 -19.35 13.00 -10.31
C GLU A 119 -18.52 12.18 -11.32
N THR A 120 -18.97 12.11 -12.57
CA THR A 120 -18.33 11.33 -13.64
C THR A 120 -18.19 12.10 -14.94
N THR A 121 -17.25 11.68 -15.79
CA THR A 121 -17.10 12.21 -17.15
C THR A 121 -18.31 11.82 -18.00
N PRO A 122 -18.75 12.68 -18.93
CA PRO A 122 -19.92 12.42 -19.77
C PRO A 122 -19.77 11.12 -20.57
N SER A 123 -20.87 10.40 -20.76
CA SER A 123 -20.91 9.24 -21.67
C SER A 123 -20.81 9.70 -23.13
N PRO A 124 -20.44 8.84 -24.08
CA PRO A 124 -20.34 9.22 -25.50
C PRO A 124 -21.63 9.85 -26.06
N ALA A 125 -22.81 9.36 -25.63
CA ALA A 125 -24.10 9.92 -26.03
C ALA A 125 -24.36 11.31 -25.42
N HIS A 126 -23.88 11.57 -24.20
CA HIS A 126 -24.02 12.87 -23.52
C HIS A 126 -23.00 13.90 -24.04
N GLU A 127 -21.78 13.46 -24.36
CA GLU A 127 -20.78 14.30 -25.05
C GLU A 127 -21.34 14.87 -26.36
N LEU A 128 -22.16 14.07 -27.06
CA LEU A 128 -22.84 14.48 -28.29
C LEU A 128 -23.74 15.71 -28.07
N LYS A 129 -24.60 15.63 -27.05
CA LYS A 129 -25.55 16.69 -26.68
C LYS A 129 -24.82 17.95 -26.25
N LEU A 130 -23.75 17.79 -25.47
CA LEU A 130 -22.89 18.88 -25.04
C LEU A 130 -22.27 19.61 -26.24
N VAL A 131 -21.71 18.88 -27.21
CA VAL A 131 -21.12 19.49 -28.42
C VAL A 131 -22.17 20.23 -29.24
N GLN A 132 -23.37 19.67 -29.42
CA GLN A 132 -24.47 20.32 -30.14
C GLN A 132 -24.97 21.59 -29.45
N ALA A 133 -24.93 21.64 -28.12
CA ALA A 133 -25.32 22.78 -27.31
C ALA A 133 -24.23 23.85 -27.16
N GLY A 134 -23.07 23.70 -27.81
CA GLY A 134 -21.96 24.66 -27.76
C GLY A 134 -20.91 24.39 -26.68
N PHE A 135 -21.05 23.30 -25.92
CA PHE A 135 -20.12 22.85 -24.90
C PHE A 135 -19.06 21.89 -25.47
N GLY A 136 -18.21 21.34 -24.59
CA GLY A 136 -17.20 20.35 -24.93
C GLY A 136 -15.76 20.84 -24.76
N LYS A 137 -14.82 20.17 -25.43
CA LYS A 137 -13.38 20.44 -25.28
C LYS A 137 -13.00 21.78 -25.91
N ARG A 138 -12.28 22.60 -25.15
CA ARG A 138 -11.61 23.83 -25.60
C ARG A 138 -10.16 23.83 -25.15
N THR A 139 -9.31 24.53 -25.88
CA THR A 139 -7.92 24.78 -25.49
C THR A 139 -7.79 26.28 -25.20
N ILE A 140 -7.35 26.63 -24.01
CA ILE A 140 -7.13 28.00 -23.56
C ILE A 140 -5.64 28.18 -23.21
N SER A 141 -5.10 29.38 -23.36
CA SER A 141 -3.69 29.66 -23.02
C SER A 141 -3.63 30.53 -21.77
N ILE A 142 -2.89 30.07 -20.75
CA ILE A 142 -2.80 30.73 -19.44
C ILE A 142 -1.34 30.86 -18.98
N THR A 143 -1.07 31.83 -18.11
CA THR A 143 0.25 32.04 -17.47
C THR A 143 0.25 31.51 -16.04
N MET A 144 1.43 31.37 -15.42
CA MET A 144 1.55 30.84 -14.06
C MET A 144 1.05 31.80 -12.97
N ASP A 145 1.01 33.09 -13.28
CA ASP A 145 0.60 34.19 -12.41
C ASP A 145 -0.87 34.61 -12.60
N ILE A 146 -1.64 33.90 -13.44
CA ILE A 146 -3.06 34.19 -13.65
C ILE A 146 -3.85 34.07 -12.34
N THR A 147 -4.71 35.06 -12.11
CA THR A 147 -5.65 35.10 -10.97
C THR A 147 -6.95 34.39 -11.30
N HIS A 148 -7.75 34.08 -10.28
CA HIS A 148 -9.06 33.45 -10.47
C HIS A 148 -10.00 34.30 -11.35
N SER A 149 -9.99 35.63 -11.17
CA SER A 149 -10.78 36.58 -11.97
C SER A 149 -10.41 36.55 -13.47
N GLU A 150 -9.11 36.55 -13.77
CA GLU A 150 -8.61 36.50 -15.14
C GLU A 150 -8.92 35.14 -15.77
N LEU A 151 -8.77 34.05 -15.03
CA LEU A 151 -9.15 32.72 -15.47
C LEU A 151 -10.65 32.61 -15.77
N SER A 152 -11.52 33.15 -14.91
CA SER A 152 -12.96 33.22 -15.16
C SER A 152 -13.27 33.95 -16.45
N SER A 153 -12.60 35.09 -16.70
CA SER A 153 -12.78 35.87 -17.94
C SER A 153 -12.40 35.06 -19.18
N ILE A 154 -11.29 34.31 -19.14
CA ILE A 154 -10.88 33.42 -20.24
C ILE A 154 -11.89 32.28 -20.44
N LEU A 155 -12.43 31.72 -19.36
CA LEU A 155 -13.43 30.65 -19.44
C LEU A 155 -14.75 31.16 -20.02
N TYR A 156 -15.22 32.36 -19.63
CA TYR A 156 -16.42 32.97 -20.21
C TYR A 156 -16.25 33.31 -21.69
N GLU A 157 -15.04 33.70 -22.11
CA GLU A 157 -14.76 33.89 -23.54
C GLU A 157 -14.73 32.56 -24.32
N ALA A 158 -14.24 31.48 -23.69
CA ALA A 158 -14.19 30.14 -24.28
C ALA A 158 -15.57 29.45 -24.32
N PHE A 159 -16.41 29.74 -23.33
CA PHE A 159 -17.74 29.18 -23.12
C PHE A 159 -18.75 30.29 -22.80
N PRO A 160 -19.31 30.98 -23.82
CA PRO A 160 -20.26 32.08 -23.63
C PRO A 160 -21.48 31.74 -22.77
N LYS A 161 -21.96 30.48 -22.80
CA LYS A 161 -23.07 30.02 -21.96
C LYS A 161 -22.76 30.00 -20.45
N MET A 162 -21.52 30.21 -20.03
CA MET A 162 -21.17 30.43 -18.62
C MET A 162 -21.37 31.89 -18.17
N GLU A 163 -21.61 32.82 -19.10
CA GLU A 163 -21.85 34.24 -18.81
C GLU A 163 -23.17 34.37 -18.05
N GLY A 164 -23.11 34.87 -16.80
CA GLY A 164 -24.28 34.98 -15.91
C GLY A 164 -24.42 33.87 -14.88
N LEU A 165 -23.54 32.87 -14.87
CA LEU A 165 -23.55 31.80 -13.87
C LEU A 165 -23.24 32.36 -12.47
N SER A 166 -24.24 32.36 -11.59
CA SER A 166 -24.19 32.96 -10.24
C SER A 166 -23.77 31.95 -9.17
N GLY A 167 -24.04 30.66 -9.41
CA GLY A 167 -23.78 29.56 -8.48
C GLY A 167 -22.34 29.07 -8.38
N GLY A 168 -21.41 29.70 -9.11
CA GLY A 168 -19.99 29.34 -9.14
C GLY A 168 -19.66 28.02 -9.85
N TRP A 169 -18.38 27.82 -10.15
CA TRP A 169 -17.87 26.64 -10.83
C TRP A 169 -16.57 26.16 -10.18
N MET A 170 -16.27 24.87 -10.30
CA MET A 170 -15.01 24.27 -9.86
C MET A 170 -14.32 23.48 -10.97
N LEU A 171 -13.00 23.33 -10.86
CA LEU A 171 -12.21 22.46 -11.73
C LEU A 171 -12.14 21.06 -11.15
N TYR A 172 -12.30 20.07 -12.02
CA TYR A 172 -12.17 18.66 -11.73
C TYR A 172 -11.16 18.00 -12.67
N LYS A 173 -10.62 16.87 -12.26
CA LYS A 173 -9.78 16.00 -13.08
C LYS A 173 -10.32 14.57 -13.07
N ALA A 174 -10.30 13.91 -14.23
CA ALA A 174 -10.70 12.51 -14.32
C ALA A 174 -9.63 11.57 -13.72
N THR A 175 -10.05 10.44 -13.16
CA THR A 175 -9.18 9.31 -12.81
C THR A 175 -8.65 8.60 -14.07
N GLY A 176 -7.54 7.86 -13.98
CA GLY A 176 -7.04 7.03 -15.09
C GLY A 176 -7.99 5.88 -15.42
N GLY A 177 -8.00 5.42 -16.68
CA GLY A 177 -8.88 4.35 -17.17
C GLY A 177 -9.57 4.68 -18.51
N SER A 178 -10.35 3.73 -19.05
CA SER A 178 -11.24 3.89 -20.21
C SER A 178 -12.70 4.06 -19.79
N GLY A 179 -13.55 4.60 -20.66
CA GLY A 179 -14.99 4.78 -20.40
C GLY A 179 -15.33 6.02 -19.56
N THR A 180 -16.46 5.96 -18.85
CA THR A 180 -16.93 7.00 -17.92
C THR A 180 -16.13 6.95 -16.62
N ARG A 181 -15.41 8.03 -16.30
CA ARG A 181 -14.41 8.08 -15.22
C ARG A 181 -14.88 9.00 -14.10
N ARG A 182 -14.50 8.72 -12.86
CA ARG A 182 -14.82 9.59 -11.72
C ARG A 182 -14.08 10.92 -11.83
N LEU A 183 -14.78 12.01 -11.56
CA LEU A 183 -14.23 13.37 -11.50
C LEU A 183 -13.83 13.70 -10.06
N ASN A 184 -12.56 14.04 -9.87
CA ASN A 184 -12.02 14.50 -8.59
C ASN A 184 -11.87 16.02 -8.60
N VAL A 185 -12.42 16.68 -7.59
CA VAL A 185 -12.32 18.14 -7.44
C VAL A 185 -10.86 18.57 -7.25
N ILE A 186 -10.47 19.65 -7.92
CA ILE A 186 -9.26 20.40 -7.64
C ILE A 186 -9.69 21.53 -6.70
N PRO A 187 -9.33 21.48 -5.41
CA PRO A 187 -9.78 22.49 -4.46
C PRO A 187 -9.11 23.85 -4.77
N PRO A 188 -9.85 24.96 -4.84
CA PRO A 188 -9.24 26.29 -4.97
C PRO A 188 -8.52 26.69 -3.68
N ASP A 189 -7.56 27.61 -3.77
CA ASP A 189 -6.94 28.25 -2.61
C ASP A 189 -7.88 29.32 -2.03
N SER A 190 -7.47 30.00 -0.95
CA SER A 190 -8.29 31.05 -0.30
C SER A 190 -8.67 32.22 -1.21
N GLU A 191 -7.92 32.45 -2.30
CA GLU A 191 -8.18 33.48 -3.31
C GLU A 191 -8.68 32.90 -4.64
N GLY A 192 -9.03 31.61 -4.69
CA GLY A 192 -9.47 30.91 -5.89
C GLY A 192 -8.37 30.09 -6.58
N TYR A 193 -8.51 29.86 -7.88
CA TYR A 193 -7.53 29.10 -8.68
C TYR A 193 -6.38 29.99 -9.16
N THR A 194 -5.14 29.48 -9.03
CA THR A 194 -3.93 30.14 -9.55
C THR A 194 -3.31 29.37 -10.72
N GLY A 195 -2.61 30.06 -11.63
CA GLY A 195 -1.95 29.42 -12.77
C GLY A 195 -0.94 28.34 -12.40
N SER A 196 -0.18 28.53 -11.32
CA SER A 196 0.75 27.53 -10.78
C SER A 196 0.03 26.26 -10.33
N GLN A 197 -1.10 26.41 -9.62
CA GLN A 197 -1.92 25.30 -9.16
C GLN A 197 -2.50 24.51 -10.35
N ILE A 198 -3.04 25.22 -11.35
CA ILE A 198 -3.60 24.61 -12.56
C ILE A 198 -2.51 23.90 -13.36
N LYS A 199 -1.33 24.49 -13.48
CA LYS A 199 -0.18 23.88 -14.16
C LYS A 199 0.25 22.58 -13.49
N SER A 200 0.27 22.55 -12.15
CA SER A 200 0.55 21.33 -11.38
C SER A 200 -0.55 20.28 -11.59
N ALA A 201 -1.82 20.68 -11.44
CA ALA A 201 -2.97 19.77 -11.53
C ALA A 201 -3.21 19.20 -12.94
N SER A 202 -2.86 19.95 -13.99
CA SER A 202 -2.99 19.53 -15.40
C SER A 202 -1.73 18.86 -15.96
N ALA A 203 -0.71 18.57 -15.14
CA ALA A 203 0.58 18.06 -15.59
C ALA A 203 1.20 18.92 -16.71
N SER A 204 1.21 20.24 -16.51
CA SER A 204 1.62 21.27 -17.48
C SER A 204 0.81 21.26 -18.79
N GLY A 205 -0.52 21.17 -18.68
CA GLY A 205 -1.45 21.20 -19.82
C GLY A 205 -1.68 19.86 -20.53
N LYS A 206 -0.98 18.81 -20.11
CA LYS A 206 -1.09 17.45 -20.70
C LYS A 206 -2.39 16.75 -20.34
N THR A 207 -2.95 17.05 -19.18
CA THR A 207 -4.20 16.46 -18.67
C THR A 207 -5.36 17.43 -18.87
N MET A 208 -6.50 16.90 -19.35
CA MET A 208 -7.74 17.66 -19.49
C MET A 208 -8.35 17.95 -18.11
N LEU A 209 -8.78 19.20 -17.91
CA LEU A 209 -9.57 19.60 -16.74
C LEU A 209 -11.04 19.78 -17.11
N TYR A 210 -11.93 19.46 -16.18
CA TYR A 210 -13.37 19.60 -16.35
C TYR A 210 -13.85 20.81 -15.55
N VAL A 211 -14.60 21.71 -16.19
CA VAL A 211 -15.25 22.85 -15.54
C VAL A 211 -16.67 22.43 -15.21
N VAL A 212 -17.01 22.45 -13.92
CA VAL A 212 -18.28 21.91 -13.42
C VAL A 212 -19.08 23.01 -12.72
N PRO A 213 -20.26 23.39 -13.23
CA PRO A 213 -21.24 24.22 -12.54
C PRO A 213 -21.67 23.59 -11.20
N LEU A 214 -21.78 24.38 -10.13
CA LEU A 214 -22.11 23.82 -8.80
C LEU A 214 -23.60 23.80 -8.49
N GLN A 215 -24.31 24.88 -8.84
CA GLN A 215 -25.71 25.09 -8.41
C GLN A 215 -26.70 25.26 -9.57
N GLU A 216 -26.21 25.48 -10.79
CA GLU A 216 -27.03 25.74 -11.98
C GLU A 216 -26.78 24.66 -13.04
N GLU A 217 -27.83 24.26 -13.74
CA GLU A 217 -27.74 23.41 -14.93
C GLU A 217 -27.80 24.30 -16.18
N LEU A 218 -26.80 24.16 -17.06
CA LEU A 218 -26.68 24.91 -18.29
C LEU A 218 -27.55 24.30 -19.40
N ASP A 219 -28.15 25.16 -20.23
CA ASP A 219 -29.08 24.74 -21.28
C ASP A 219 -28.41 23.88 -22.38
N LEU A 220 -28.91 22.65 -22.53
CA LEU A 220 -28.51 21.66 -23.52
C LEU A 220 -29.22 21.77 -24.88
N ASN A 221 -30.05 22.80 -25.11
CA ASN A 221 -30.67 23.00 -26.42
C ASN A 221 -29.59 23.15 -27.52
N PRO A 222 -29.74 22.42 -28.65
CA PRO A 222 -28.78 22.48 -29.75
C PRO A 222 -28.75 23.88 -30.34
N LEU A 223 -27.54 24.42 -30.53
CA LEU A 223 -27.34 25.74 -31.08
C LEU A 223 -27.33 25.72 -32.61
N PRO A 224 -27.75 26.82 -33.27
CA PRO A 224 -27.65 26.92 -34.72
C PRO A 224 -26.16 26.97 -35.16
N ASN A 225 -25.88 26.54 -36.39
CA ASN A 225 -24.50 26.34 -36.88
C ASN A 225 -23.64 27.61 -36.97
N ASP A 226 -24.28 28.77 -36.95
CA ASP A 226 -23.72 30.12 -36.95
C ASP A 226 -23.60 30.75 -35.56
N ALA A 227 -24.00 30.03 -34.50
CA ALA A 227 -23.92 30.51 -33.12
C ALA A 227 -22.49 30.94 -32.71
N ARG A 228 -22.41 31.89 -31.77
CA ARG A 228 -21.17 32.52 -31.30
C ARG A 228 -20.17 31.50 -30.73
N GLU A 229 -20.69 30.46 -30.08
CA GLU A 229 -20.00 29.33 -29.46
C GLU A 229 -19.18 28.52 -30.47
N PHE A 230 -19.61 28.53 -31.73
CA PHE A 230 -18.99 27.80 -32.82
C PHE A 230 -18.02 28.64 -33.66
N LYS A 231 -17.85 29.93 -33.35
CA LYS A 231 -17.04 30.87 -34.15
C LYS A 231 -15.56 30.50 -34.22
N LYS A 232 -14.99 29.98 -33.13
CA LYS A 232 -13.56 29.58 -33.03
C LYS A 232 -13.31 28.13 -33.47
N MET A 233 -14.35 27.38 -33.86
CA MET A 233 -14.23 25.98 -34.27
C MET A 233 -13.97 25.85 -35.78
N PRO A 234 -13.16 24.88 -36.24
CA PRO A 234 -13.04 24.58 -37.66
C PRO A 234 -14.39 24.19 -38.26
N LYS A 235 -14.78 24.85 -39.35
CA LYS A 235 -16.04 24.58 -40.06
C LYS A 235 -15.77 23.94 -41.41
N ALA A 236 -16.70 23.08 -41.83
CA ALA A 236 -16.75 22.52 -43.17
C ALA A 236 -18.20 22.52 -43.68
N THR A 237 -18.34 22.52 -44.99
CA THR A 237 -19.64 22.52 -45.65
C THR A 237 -20.11 21.09 -45.86
N CYS A 238 -21.34 20.78 -45.44
CA CYS A 238 -21.97 19.52 -45.76
C CYS A 238 -22.19 19.43 -47.28
N GLN A 239 -21.70 18.37 -47.92
CA GLN A 239 -21.83 18.20 -49.37
C GLN A 239 -23.27 17.90 -49.83
N MET A 240 -24.17 17.54 -48.90
CA MET A 240 -25.57 17.21 -49.21
C MET A 240 -26.50 18.42 -49.10
N CYS A 241 -26.42 19.20 -48.02
CA CYS A 241 -27.29 20.35 -47.81
C CYS A 241 -26.60 21.71 -48.01
N ASN A 242 -25.30 21.73 -48.33
CA ASN A 242 -24.47 22.92 -48.51
C ASN A 242 -24.42 23.89 -47.32
N LYS A 243 -24.87 23.47 -46.12
CA LYS A 243 -24.75 24.26 -44.90
C LYS A 243 -23.36 24.11 -44.29
N SER A 244 -22.73 25.23 -43.95
CA SER A 244 -21.45 25.27 -43.21
C SER A 244 -21.71 25.05 -41.73
N MET A 245 -21.00 24.10 -41.12
CA MET A 245 -21.13 23.80 -39.69
C MET A 245 -19.81 23.31 -39.09
N PRO A 246 -19.64 23.34 -37.76
CA PRO A 246 -18.44 22.81 -37.10
C PRO A 246 -18.20 21.34 -37.43
N LEU A 247 -16.93 20.93 -37.58
CA LEU A 247 -16.57 19.55 -37.98
C LEU A 247 -17.24 18.46 -37.12
N GLN A 248 -17.28 18.65 -35.80
CA GLN A 248 -17.89 17.70 -34.87
C GLN A 248 -19.41 17.60 -35.04
N VAL A 249 -20.07 18.72 -35.34
CA VAL A 249 -21.52 18.76 -35.63
C VAL A 249 -21.80 18.17 -37.01
N LEU A 250 -20.91 18.41 -37.99
CA LEU A 250 -21.01 17.84 -39.34
C LEU A 250 -20.98 16.31 -39.34
N ALA A 251 -20.10 15.71 -38.52
CA ALA A 251 -20.02 14.25 -38.38
C ALA A 251 -21.36 13.61 -37.97
N LEU A 252 -22.16 14.33 -37.17
CA LEU A 252 -23.49 13.90 -36.74
C LEU A 252 -24.55 14.21 -37.79
N HIS A 253 -24.48 15.40 -38.38
CA HIS A 253 -25.43 15.84 -39.38
C HIS A 253 -25.46 14.91 -40.61
N ILE A 254 -24.30 14.42 -41.07
CA ILE A 254 -24.22 13.53 -42.24
C ILE A 254 -24.97 12.21 -42.02
N GLN A 255 -25.14 11.75 -40.77
CA GLN A 255 -25.88 10.52 -40.47
C GLN A 255 -27.39 10.66 -40.73
N VAL A 256 -27.92 11.89 -40.70
CA VAL A 256 -29.36 12.19 -40.82
C VAL A 256 -29.71 13.06 -42.02
N CYS A 257 -28.72 13.61 -42.72
CA CYS A 257 -28.90 14.46 -43.89
C CYS A 257 -29.24 13.62 -45.14
N LYS A 258 -30.53 13.32 -45.35
CA LYS A 258 -31.04 12.64 -46.55
C LYS A 258 -31.18 13.61 -47.73
N SER A 259 -30.77 13.17 -48.91
CA SER A 259 -30.88 13.89 -50.18
C SER A 259 -32.31 14.37 -50.44
N SER A 260 -32.49 15.68 -50.54
CA SER A 260 -33.70 16.30 -51.10
C SER A 260 -33.26 17.19 -52.24
N ASP A 261 -33.61 16.78 -53.46
CA ASP A 261 -33.45 17.57 -54.67
C ASP A 261 -34.28 18.87 -54.59
N SER A 262 -33.64 19.96 -55.04
CA SER A 262 -34.17 21.19 -55.63
C SER A 262 -35.31 21.95 -54.93
N ALA A 263 -35.04 23.16 -54.44
CA ALA A 263 -35.36 24.41 -55.17
C ALA A 263 -35.23 25.65 -54.26
N SER A 264 -34.44 26.60 -54.77
CA SER A 264 -34.51 28.07 -54.65
C SER A 264 -35.28 28.80 -53.54
N SER A 265 -34.60 29.87 -53.12
CA SER A 265 -35.07 31.23 -52.81
C SER A 265 -35.68 31.53 -51.44
N ASN A 266 -34.89 32.34 -50.71
CA ASN A 266 -35.21 33.61 -50.04
C ASN A 266 -36.35 33.73 -49.02
N GLU A 267 -36.07 34.65 -48.08
CA GLU A 267 -36.96 35.42 -47.20
C GLU A 267 -37.20 34.86 -45.79
N GLU A 268 -36.37 35.37 -44.88
CA GLU A 268 -36.78 36.22 -43.75
C GLU A 268 -38.13 35.96 -43.05
N THR A 269 -38.00 35.67 -41.76
CA THR A 269 -38.79 36.23 -40.62
C THR A 269 -39.81 35.32 -39.91
N GLU A 270 -39.60 35.26 -38.59
CA GLU A 270 -40.51 35.02 -37.45
C GLU A 270 -41.58 33.92 -37.50
N VAL A 271 -41.57 33.05 -36.49
CA VAL A 271 -42.81 32.51 -35.92
C VAL A 271 -42.69 32.33 -34.41
N GLN A 272 -43.58 32.97 -33.66
CA GLN A 272 -43.88 32.67 -32.25
C GLN A 272 -45.38 32.30 -32.15
N PHE A 273 -45.66 31.06 -31.72
CA PHE A 273 -46.80 30.51 -30.92
C PHE A 273 -48.28 30.82 -31.33
N VAL A 274 -49.33 30.03 -31.05
CA VAL A 274 -49.66 28.96 -30.08
C VAL A 274 -50.80 28.07 -30.65
N SER A 275 -51.02 26.90 -30.04
CA SER A 275 -52.31 26.30 -29.59
C SER A 275 -53.23 25.57 -30.60
N GLU A 276 -54.08 24.62 -30.23
CA GLU A 276 -54.23 23.62 -29.14
C GLU A 276 -55.55 22.88 -29.47
N SER A 277 -55.69 21.58 -29.16
CA SER A 277 -56.96 20.82 -28.94
C SER A 277 -57.99 20.71 -30.10
N ASN A 278 -58.93 19.75 -30.18
CA ASN A 278 -59.27 18.46 -29.57
C ASN A 278 -60.44 17.88 -30.42
N LEU A 279 -60.69 16.58 -30.34
CA LEU A 279 -61.98 15.91 -30.03
C LEU A 279 -61.81 14.42 -30.36
N ASP A 280 -61.60 13.53 -29.38
CA ASP A 280 -62.59 12.92 -28.46
C ASP A 280 -63.24 11.66 -29.11
N GLU A 281 -63.49 10.51 -28.47
CA GLU A 281 -63.78 10.21 -27.06
C GLU A 281 -63.85 8.66 -26.82
N ILE A 282 -63.73 8.22 -25.55
CA ILE A 282 -64.21 6.93 -24.93
C ILE A 282 -63.34 5.67 -25.23
N THR A 283 -62.82 4.83 -24.31
CA THR A 283 -63.19 4.38 -22.94
C THR A 283 -61.96 3.80 -22.20
N GLN A 284 -62.06 3.73 -20.86
CA GLN A 284 -61.21 2.95 -19.94
C GLN A 284 -61.01 1.49 -20.38
N GLU A 285 -59.78 0.94 -20.24
CA GLU A 285 -59.46 -0.42 -19.74
C GLU A 285 -57.95 -0.75 -19.86
N ASN A 286 -57.36 -1.25 -18.75
CA ASN A 286 -56.17 -2.13 -18.61
C ASN A 286 -54.84 -1.82 -19.33
N PHE A 287 -53.83 -1.40 -18.55
CA PHE A 287 -52.40 -1.57 -18.89
C PHE A 287 -52.04 -3.07 -18.89
N PRO A 288 -51.40 -3.64 -19.93
CA PRO A 288 -50.80 -4.96 -19.86
C PRO A 288 -49.46 -4.88 -19.11
N SER A 289 -49.30 -5.79 -18.16
CA SER A 289 -48.08 -6.11 -17.44
C SER A 289 -46.84 -6.21 -18.34
N GLU A 290 -45.73 -5.58 -17.94
CA GLU A 290 -44.39 -5.88 -18.46
C GLU A 290 -44.16 -7.39 -18.43
N SER A 291 -44.05 -8.01 -19.61
CA SER A 291 -43.79 -9.44 -19.73
C SER A 291 -42.34 -9.71 -19.36
N VAL A 292 -42.13 -10.31 -18.20
CA VAL A 292 -40.81 -10.76 -17.72
C VAL A 292 -40.63 -12.21 -18.16
N LEU A 293 -39.59 -12.50 -18.94
CA LEU A 293 -39.29 -13.85 -19.42
C LEU A 293 -38.06 -14.42 -18.70
N PRO A 294 -38.02 -15.72 -18.37
CA PRO A 294 -36.85 -16.34 -17.75
C PRO A 294 -35.71 -16.50 -18.75
N CYS A 295 -34.48 -16.22 -18.31
CA CYS A 295 -33.28 -16.57 -19.04
C CYS A 295 -33.16 -18.10 -19.16
N PRO A 296 -32.98 -18.67 -20.37
CA PRO A 296 -32.87 -20.12 -20.54
C PRO A 296 -31.62 -20.73 -19.90
N ILE A 297 -30.65 -19.91 -19.45
CA ILE A 297 -29.38 -20.35 -18.86
C ILE A 297 -29.47 -20.34 -17.32
N CYS A 298 -29.81 -19.20 -16.71
CA CYS A 298 -29.85 -19.06 -15.25
C CYS A 298 -31.26 -19.11 -14.64
N GLN A 299 -32.31 -19.20 -15.47
CA GLN A 299 -33.73 -19.25 -15.06
C GLN A 299 -34.24 -18.03 -14.27
N LEU A 300 -33.44 -16.96 -14.17
CA LEU A 300 -33.86 -15.68 -13.59
C LEU A 300 -34.72 -14.88 -14.58
N LYS A 301 -35.73 -14.16 -14.08
CA LYS A 301 -36.70 -13.41 -14.90
C LYS A 301 -36.15 -12.02 -15.25
N PHE A 302 -36.10 -11.69 -16.53
CA PHE A 302 -35.71 -10.36 -17.03
C PHE A 302 -36.78 -9.76 -17.94
N PRO A 303 -36.90 -8.41 -17.98
CA PRO A 303 -37.68 -7.73 -19.00
C PRO A 303 -37.18 -8.12 -20.39
N VAL A 304 -38.08 -8.25 -21.37
CA VAL A 304 -37.74 -8.68 -22.74
C VAL A 304 -36.55 -7.88 -23.32
N ASP A 305 -36.52 -6.58 -23.07
CA ASP A 305 -35.51 -5.65 -23.59
C ASP A 305 -34.10 -5.86 -22.98
N SER A 306 -34.04 -6.49 -21.81
CA SER A 306 -32.80 -6.77 -21.07
C SER A 306 -32.38 -8.23 -21.18
N LEU A 307 -33.29 -9.11 -21.64
CA LEU A 307 -33.08 -10.55 -21.71
C LEU A 307 -32.01 -10.92 -22.74
N GLU A 308 -31.98 -10.24 -23.88
CA GLU A 308 -30.98 -10.48 -24.94
C GLU A 308 -29.56 -10.17 -24.44
N LEU A 309 -29.37 -9.00 -23.80
CA LEU A 309 -28.08 -8.60 -23.25
C LEU A 309 -27.63 -9.54 -22.11
N HIS A 310 -28.56 -9.91 -21.22
CA HIS A 310 -28.26 -10.84 -20.14
C HIS A 310 -27.95 -12.24 -20.67
N ALA A 311 -28.72 -12.77 -21.63
CA ALA A 311 -28.51 -14.08 -22.21
C ALA A 311 -27.13 -14.20 -22.89
N SER A 312 -26.67 -13.13 -23.55
CA SER A 312 -25.32 -13.06 -24.11
C SER A 312 -24.23 -13.15 -23.02
N LEU A 313 -24.38 -12.42 -21.91
CA LEU A 313 -23.40 -12.44 -20.81
C LEU A 313 -23.45 -13.75 -20.00
N CYS A 314 -24.64 -14.30 -19.80
CA CYS A 314 -24.85 -15.52 -19.03
C CYS A 314 -24.28 -16.76 -19.74
N GLY A 315 -24.18 -16.73 -21.08
CA GLY A 315 -23.56 -17.80 -21.88
C GLY A 315 -22.03 -17.75 -21.92
N GLU A 316 -21.40 -16.62 -21.61
CA GLU A 316 -19.94 -16.45 -21.68
C GLU A 316 -19.20 -16.94 -20.41
N GLN A 317 -19.92 -17.31 -19.35
CA GLN A 317 -19.34 -17.84 -18.10
C GLN A 317 -19.17 -19.37 -18.05
N ASN A 318 -19.49 -20.12 -19.11
CA ASN A 318 -19.35 -21.59 -19.15
C ASN A 318 -18.46 -22.10 -20.31
N LEU A 319 -17.19 -21.70 -20.31
CA LEU A 319 -16.12 -22.43 -20.98
C LEU A 319 -15.03 -22.75 -19.97
N LEU A 320 -15.29 -23.75 -19.14
CA LEU A 320 -14.35 -24.71 -18.56
C LEU A 320 -15.13 -25.49 -17.50
N GLU A 321 -15.67 -26.64 -17.90
CA GLU A 321 -15.95 -27.84 -17.10
C GLU A 321 -17.08 -28.64 -17.75
N SER A 322 -16.74 -29.77 -18.36
CA SER A 322 -17.68 -30.83 -18.71
C SER A 322 -17.74 -31.82 -17.53
N PRO A 323 -18.91 -32.07 -16.91
CA PRO A 323 -19.05 -33.13 -15.92
C PRO A 323 -19.63 -34.39 -16.58
N ASP A 324 -18.88 -35.49 -16.50
CA ASP A 324 -19.43 -36.83 -16.70
C ASP A 324 -20.27 -37.22 -15.47
N HIS A 325 -21.54 -37.53 -15.73
CA HIS A 325 -22.52 -38.05 -14.78
C HIS A 325 -22.29 -39.54 -14.48
N SER A 326 -22.34 -39.89 -13.19
CA SER A 326 -23.07 -41.03 -12.59
C SER A 326 -22.61 -41.13 -11.13
N SER A 327 -23.38 -41.38 -10.07
CA SER A 327 -24.74 -41.85 -9.79
C SER A 327 -24.87 -41.68 -8.26
N PHE A 328 -25.97 -41.22 -7.64
CA PHE A 328 -27.05 -42.07 -7.14
C PHE A 328 -28.07 -41.18 -6.39
N MET A 329 -29.34 -41.50 -6.62
CA MET A 329 -30.54 -40.94 -5.97
C MET A 329 -30.81 -41.53 -4.58
N ARG A 330 -31.40 -40.72 -3.68
CA ARG A 330 -32.61 -40.98 -2.85
C ARG A 330 -32.79 -39.78 -1.89
N ASN A 331 -33.78 -38.91 -2.07
CA ASN A 331 -35.23 -39.00 -1.80
C ASN A 331 -35.67 -38.76 -0.34
N ASP A 332 -36.63 -37.85 -0.25
CA ASP A 332 -37.72 -37.69 0.72
C ASP A 332 -37.41 -36.93 2.04
N ASP A 333 -38.24 -36.04 2.61
CA ASP A 333 -39.49 -35.37 2.20
C ASP A 333 -39.93 -34.43 3.37
N PHE A 334 -40.78 -33.44 3.04
CA PHE A 334 -41.66 -32.59 3.85
C PHE A 334 -41.19 -31.62 4.96
N GLY A 335 -41.61 -30.35 4.75
CA GLY A 335 -42.14 -29.51 5.83
C GLY A 335 -42.11 -28.00 5.59
N ILE A 336 -42.98 -27.47 4.72
CA ILE A 336 -43.25 -26.01 4.64
C ILE A 336 -44.15 -25.60 5.81
N ALA A 337 -43.73 -24.58 6.56
CA ALA A 337 -44.63 -23.57 7.11
C ALA A 337 -43.88 -22.23 7.27
N ASP A 338 -44.45 -21.25 6.60
CA ASP A 338 -44.15 -19.82 6.56
C ASP A 338 -44.33 -19.17 7.94
N ASP A 339 -43.34 -18.39 8.41
CA ASP A 339 -43.65 -17.14 9.11
C ASP A 339 -42.46 -16.16 9.10
N THR A 340 -42.62 -15.13 8.27
CA THR A 340 -42.10 -13.76 8.34
C THR A 340 -41.35 -13.37 9.63
N THR A 341 -40.02 -13.24 9.58
CA THR A 341 -39.26 -12.14 10.21
C THR A 341 -37.85 -12.08 9.63
N GLY A 342 -37.36 -10.86 9.37
CA GLY A 342 -36.21 -10.60 8.52
C GLY A 342 -34.91 -11.28 8.96
N ASN A 343 -34.31 -12.01 8.02
CA ASN A 343 -32.88 -12.31 8.05
C ASN A 343 -32.25 -11.65 6.84
N SER A 344 -31.47 -10.59 7.10
CA SER A 344 -30.29 -10.30 6.30
C SER A 344 -29.45 -11.58 6.28
N SER A 345 -29.50 -12.32 5.18
CA SER A 345 -28.67 -13.50 4.98
C SER A 345 -27.21 -13.03 4.96
N SER A 346 -26.56 -13.11 6.13
CA SER A 346 -25.10 -13.09 6.21
C SER A 346 -24.57 -14.15 5.24
N PRO A 347 -23.55 -13.85 4.42
CA PRO A 347 -22.94 -14.86 3.55
C PRO A 347 -22.55 -16.06 4.42
N GLN A 348 -23.03 -17.25 4.05
CA GLN A 348 -22.68 -18.47 4.77
C GLN A 348 -21.19 -18.74 4.54
N VAL A 349 -20.39 -18.65 5.61
CA VAL A 349 -18.97 -19.02 5.59
C VAL A 349 -18.90 -20.54 5.67
N LEU A 350 -18.50 -21.20 4.58
CA LEU A 350 -18.42 -22.67 4.51
C LEU A 350 -16.99 -23.17 4.71
N CYS A 351 -16.00 -22.35 4.35
CA CYS A 351 -14.58 -22.68 4.50
C CYS A 351 -13.72 -21.45 4.87
N LEU A 352 -12.43 -21.70 5.15
CA LEU A 352 -11.47 -20.68 5.57
C LEU A 352 -11.26 -19.59 4.51
N ASP A 353 -11.38 -20.02 3.27
CA ASP A 353 -11.28 -19.21 2.08
C ASP A 353 -12.39 -18.17 1.97
N ASP A 354 -13.66 -18.57 2.14
CA ASP A 354 -14.81 -17.67 2.18
C ASP A 354 -14.66 -16.60 3.27
N LEU A 355 -14.07 -16.99 4.40
CA LEU A 355 -13.83 -16.11 5.53
C LEU A 355 -12.76 -15.06 5.21
N LEU A 356 -11.66 -15.46 4.59
CA LEU A 356 -10.60 -14.53 4.19
C LEU A 356 -11.09 -13.57 3.10
N GLU A 357 -11.92 -14.05 2.16
CA GLU A 357 -12.59 -13.19 1.17
C GLU A 357 -13.57 -12.22 1.82
N LEU A 358 -14.33 -12.66 2.82
CA LEU A 358 -15.20 -11.79 3.61
C LEU A 358 -14.42 -10.68 4.33
N LEU A 359 -13.28 -11.01 4.94
CA LEU A 359 -12.40 -10.00 5.57
C LEU A 359 -11.84 -9.03 4.55
N ALA A 360 -11.36 -9.53 3.40
CA ALA A 360 -10.86 -8.70 2.31
C ALA A 360 -11.93 -7.75 1.77
N GLY A 361 -13.18 -8.22 1.65
CA GLY A 361 -14.33 -7.42 1.24
C GLY A 361 -14.72 -6.32 2.24
N ARG A 362 -14.30 -6.42 3.51
CA ARG A 362 -14.54 -5.40 4.54
C ARG A 362 -13.49 -4.28 4.56
N VAL A 363 -12.46 -4.38 3.71
CA VAL A 363 -11.42 -3.34 3.58
C VAL A 363 -11.98 -2.13 2.83
N ASN A 364 -11.88 -0.94 3.39
CA ASN A 364 -12.29 0.28 2.70
C ASN A 364 -11.25 0.64 1.62
N ALA A 365 -11.55 0.27 0.38
CA ALA A 365 -10.71 0.54 -0.79
C ALA A 365 -10.75 2.00 -1.28
N GLU A 366 -11.74 2.79 -0.85
CA GLU A 366 -11.90 4.19 -1.28
C GLU A 366 -10.89 5.13 -0.60
N ASN A 367 -10.50 4.78 0.62
CA ASN A 367 -9.56 5.55 1.42
C ASN A 367 -8.23 4.81 1.59
N GLN A 368 -7.20 5.56 1.99
CA GLN A 368 -5.86 4.99 2.19
C GLN A 368 -5.39 5.19 3.63
N PHE A 369 -4.82 4.13 4.20
CA PHE A 369 -4.03 4.16 5.42
C PHE A 369 -2.55 4.18 5.02
N ARG A 370 -1.92 5.36 5.06
CA ARG A 370 -0.56 5.54 4.54
C ARG A 370 0.47 5.44 5.66
N ILE A 371 1.46 4.57 5.49
CA ILE A 371 2.61 4.45 6.38
C ILE A 371 3.88 4.70 5.57
N CYS A 372 4.72 5.61 6.07
CA CYS A 372 6.00 5.95 5.48
C CYS A 372 7.11 5.62 6.48
N VAL A 373 7.99 4.68 6.13
CA VAL A 373 8.99 4.09 7.04
C VAL A 373 10.32 3.83 6.33
N SER A 374 11.41 3.81 7.07
CA SER A 374 12.70 3.26 6.60
C SER A 374 12.72 1.74 6.75
N ARG A 375 13.57 1.06 5.99
CA ARG A 375 13.88 -0.36 6.22
C ARG A 375 14.62 -0.56 7.54
N ASP A 376 15.44 0.41 7.93
CA ASP A 376 16.11 0.42 9.23
C ASP A 376 15.09 0.52 10.36
N ASN A 377 15.19 -0.40 11.32
CA ASN A 377 14.32 -0.48 12.49
C ASN A 377 12.81 -0.48 12.14
N LEU A 378 12.46 -1.27 11.11
CA LEU A 378 11.13 -1.29 10.50
C LEU A 378 10.02 -1.53 11.51
N LEU A 379 10.17 -2.49 12.43
CA LEU A 379 9.15 -2.82 13.43
C LEU A 379 8.81 -1.63 14.32
N GLU A 380 9.79 -1.06 15.03
CA GLU A 380 9.58 0.04 15.97
C GLU A 380 9.04 1.29 15.27
N ARG A 381 9.54 1.57 14.06
CA ARG A 381 9.05 2.69 13.24
C ARG A 381 7.64 2.42 12.73
N GLY A 382 7.35 1.20 12.30
CA GLY A 382 6.05 0.74 11.83
C GLY A 382 4.99 0.89 12.92
N LEU A 383 5.22 0.32 14.11
CA LEU A 383 4.32 0.45 15.27
C LEU A 383 4.05 1.92 15.63
N LYS A 384 5.11 2.75 15.70
CA LYS A 384 4.98 4.18 15.98
C LYS A 384 4.18 4.91 14.91
N GLN A 385 4.41 4.63 13.62
CA GLN A 385 3.67 5.26 12.54
C GLN A 385 2.21 4.82 12.54
N TRP A 386 1.94 3.55 12.82
CA TRP A 386 0.59 2.98 12.92
C TRP A 386 -0.25 3.74 13.95
N GLN A 387 0.28 3.90 15.17
CA GLN A 387 -0.40 4.59 16.27
C GLN A 387 -0.54 6.11 16.08
N ARG A 388 0.36 6.74 15.32
CA ARG A 388 0.40 8.21 15.14
C ARG A 388 -0.50 8.73 14.02
N GLN A 389 -1.12 7.87 13.22
CA GLN A 389 -1.96 8.32 12.11
C GLN A 389 -3.23 9.01 12.62
N LYS A 390 -3.30 10.34 12.46
CA LYS A 390 -4.47 11.15 12.82
C LYS A 390 -5.52 11.26 11.72
N LYS A 391 -5.15 10.96 10.47
CA LYS A 391 -5.98 11.12 9.26
C LYS A 391 -6.24 9.82 8.51
N GLY A 392 -5.62 8.72 8.94
CA GLY A 392 -5.77 7.40 8.33
C GLY A 392 -6.37 6.43 9.34
N ASN A 393 -7.23 5.54 8.87
CA ASN A 393 -7.86 4.49 9.66
C ASN A 393 -7.31 3.13 9.22
N PRO A 394 -6.87 2.23 10.13
CA PRO A 394 -6.43 0.87 9.79
C PRO A 394 -7.45 0.04 9.00
N ALA A 395 -8.74 0.39 9.01
CA ALA A 395 -9.79 -0.23 8.19
C ALA A 395 -9.69 0.11 6.69
N ASN A 396 -8.92 1.14 6.35
CA ASN A 396 -8.70 1.55 4.95
C ASN A 396 -7.58 0.71 4.32
N GLN A 397 -7.49 0.75 2.99
CA GLN A 397 -6.41 0.08 2.28
C GLN A 397 -5.04 0.60 2.73
N LEU A 398 -4.21 -0.28 3.28
CA LEU A 398 -2.84 0.01 3.68
C LEU A 398 -2.00 0.31 2.43
N LYS A 399 -1.24 1.41 2.50
CA LYS A 399 -0.31 1.86 1.48
C LYS A 399 1.03 2.19 2.11
N ILE A 400 2.08 1.53 1.63
CA ILE A 400 3.44 1.67 2.16
C ILE A 400 4.30 2.54 1.26
N THR A 401 5.19 3.32 1.87
CA THR A 401 6.26 4.01 1.18
C THR A 401 7.55 3.85 1.98
N PHE A 402 8.55 3.25 1.36
CA PHE A 402 9.88 3.18 1.95
C PHE A 402 10.65 4.46 1.67
N ILE A 403 11.20 5.08 2.72
CA ILE A 403 11.90 6.36 2.62
C ILE A 403 13.17 6.18 1.77
N GLY A 404 13.30 6.98 0.72
CA GLY A 404 14.45 6.93 -0.19
C GLY A 404 14.30 5.96 -1.37
N GLU A 405 13.19 5.21 -1.44
CA GLU A 405 12.94 4.25 -2.52
C GLU A 405 11.92 4.80 -3.53
N ALA A 406 12.26 4.69 -4.81
CA ALA A 406 11.36 5.03 -5.91
C ALA A 406 10.40 3.86 -6.19
N GLY A 407 9.46 3.61 -5.28
CA GLY A 407 8.47 2.54 -5.37
C GLY A 407 7.04 3.07 -5.21
N VAL A 408 6.14 2.66 -6.09
CA VAL A 408 4.69 2.85 -5.91
C VAL A 408 4.12 1.54 -5.39
N ASP A 409 3.48 1.58 -4.23
CA ASP A 409 2.85 0.39 -3.66
C ASP A 409 1.63 -0.04 -4.48
N SER A 410 1.83 -0.98 -5.39
CA SER A 410 0.78 -1.73 -6.09
C SER A 410 0.25 -2.92 -5.28
N GLY A 411 0.82 -3.21 -4.11
CA GLY A 411 0.51 -4.35 -3.25
C GLY A 411 1.76 -5.03 -2.69
N ALA A 412 2.85 -5.09 -3.47
CA ALA A 412 4.08 -5.77 -3.07
C ALA A 412 4.76 -5.11 -1.85
N LEU A 413 4.81 -3.77 -1.79
CA LEU A 413 5.40 -3.07 -0.64
C LEU A 413 4.57 -3.27 0.63
N ARG A 414 3.24 -3.31 0.49
CA ARG A 414 2.34 -3.65 1.60
C ARG A 414 2.61 -5.06 2.13
N LYS A 415 2.69 -6.05 1.24
CA LYS A 415 2.91 -7.44 1.64
C LYS A 415 4.26 -7.60 2.34
N GLU A 416 5.31 -7.01 1.78
CA GLU A 416 6.64 -7.00 2.40
C GLU A 416 6.61 -6.40 3.81
N PHE A 417 6.01 -5.20 3.93
CA PHE A 417 5.87 -4.55 5.23
C PHE A 417 5.12 -5.42 6.22
N LEU A 418 4.00 -6.05 5.83
CA LEU A 418 3.23 -6.92 6.70
C LEU A 418 4.02 -8.18 7.09
N THR A 419 4.78 -8.78 6.17
CA THR A 419 5.68 -9.91 6.48
C THR A 419 6.69 -9.53 7.56
N GLU A 420 7.36 -8.38 7.41
CA GLU A 420 8.33 -7.90 8.40
C GLU A 420 7.67 -7.51 9.73
N MET A 421 6.47 -6.92 9.69
CA MET A 421 5.73 -6.56 10.90
C MET A 421 5.27 -7.79 11.69
N ILE A 422 4.72 -8.81 11.04
CA ILE A 422 4.29 -10.05 11.71
C ILE A 422 5.50 -10.75 12.34
N SER A 423 6.59 -10.94 11.60
CA SER A 423 7.82 -11.55 12.13
C SER A 423 8.45 -10.72 13.26
N GLY A 424 8.44 -9.39 13.13
CA GLY A 424 8.94 -8.50 14.17
C GLY A 424 8.09 -8.53 15.43
N ILE A 425 6.76 -8.51 15.31
CA ILE A 425 5.82 -8.63 16.42
C ILE A 425 6.04 -9.96 17.15
N GLU A 426 6.13 -11.07 16.40
CA GLU A 426 6.39 -12.39 16.94
C GLU A 426 7.66 -12.41 17.79
N LYS A 427 8.76 -11.83 17.30
CA LYS A 427 10.05 -11.80 18.02
C LYS A 427 10.07 -10.84 19.21
N ARG A 428 9.34 -9.72 19.14
CA ARG A 428 9.41 -8.65 20.15
C ARG A 428 8.37 -8.75 21.25
N LEU A 429 7.18 -9.26 20.94
CA LEU A 429 6.01 -9.25 21.83
C LEU A 429 5.58 -10.65 22.28
N PHE A 430 6.20 -11.72 21.78
CA PHE A 430 5.88 -13.10 22.14
C PHE A 430 7.14 -13.89 22.52
N LEU A 431 6.97 -14.86 23.42
CA LEU A 431 8.01 -15.77 23.93
C LEU A 431 7.64 -17.21 23.61
N GLY A 432 8.64 -18.07 23.47
CA GLY A 432 8.47 -19.50 23.16
C GLY A 432 9.21 -19.88 21.88
N GLN A 433 9.34 -21.19 21.64
CA GLN A 433 10.02 -21.72 20.46
C GLN A 433 9.02 -22.05 19.35
N ARG A 434 8.37 -23.23 19.44
CA ARG A 434 7.43 -23.73 18.43
C ARG A 434 6.07 -23.03 18.47
N ALA A 435 5.53 -22.85 19.67
CA ALA A 435 4.30 -22.11 19.93
C ALA A 435 4.57 -21.09 21.04
N LYS A 436 3.95 -19.93 20.94
CA LYS A 436 4.36 -18.74 21.68
C LYS A 436 3.22 -18.09 22.45
N SER A 437 3.55 -17.53 23.61
CA SER A 437 2.66 -16.73 24.45
C SER A 437 3.11 -15.27 24.46
N PRO A 438 2.24 -14.29 24.74
CA PRO A 438 2.66 -12.90 24.86
C PRO A 438 3.74 -12.73 25.93
N GLN A 439 4.74 -11.89 25.66
CA GLN A 439 5.70 -11.47 26.66
C GLN A 439 5.01 -10.59 27.72
N TYR A 440 5.27 -10.87 28.99
CA TYR A 440 4.77 -9.98 30.05
C TYR A 440 5.55 -8.66 30.06
N SER A 441 4.92 -7.58 29.60
CA SER A 441 5.48 -6.23 29.63
C SER A 441 4.39 -5.19 29.88
N ASN A 442 4.39 -4.58 31.08
CA ASN A 442 3.47 -3.50 31.41
C ASN A 442 3.75 -2.23 30.59
N SER A 443 5.01 -1.99 30.23
CA SER A 443 5.39 -0.86 29.38
C SER A 443 4.82 -1.01 27.97
N ASP A 444 4.91 -2.20 27.38
CA ASP A 444 4.39 -2.44 26.02
C ASP A 444 2.85 -2.49 26.03
N LEU A 445 2.24 -2.93 27.13
CA LEU A 445 0.80 -2.86 27.37
C LEU A 445 0.31 -1.40 27.49
N ASP A 446 0.94 -0.59 28.33
CA ASP A 446 0.56 0.82 28.54
C ASP A 446 0.73 1.65 27.26
N ASN A 447 1.77 1.34 26.46
CA ASN A 447 1.97 1.92 25.13
C ASN A 447 0.99 1.40 24.07
N GLY A 448 0.07 0.48 24.41
CA GLY A 448 -0.94 -0.06 23.49
C GLY A 448 -0.37 -0.92 22.36
N LEU A 449 0.82 -1.50 22.53
CA LEU A 449 1.47 -2.28 21.47
C LEU A 449 0.73 -3.58 21.17
N PHE A 450 0.19 -4.26 22.18
CA PHE A 450 -0.60 -5.49 21.99
C PHE A 450 -1.90 -5.24 21.23
N ARG A 451 -2.59 -4.12 21.50
CA ARG A 451 -3.74 -3.70 20.70
C ARG A 451 -3.35 -3.44 19.25
N THR A 452 -2.24 -2.72 19.05
CA THR A 452 -1.70 -2.42 17.72
C THR A 452 -1.35 -3.71 16.96
N ALA A 453 -0.74 -4.69 17.64
CA ALA A 453 -0.45 -6.00 17.07
C ALA A 453 -1.73 -6.72 16.62
N GLY A 454 -2.82 -6.66 17.40
CA GLY A 454 -4.11 -7.23 17.04
C GLY A 454 -4.71 -6.58 15.78
N GLU A 455 -4.59 -5.25 15.65
CA GLU A 455 -4.99 -4.54 14.42
C GLU A 455 -4.15 -4.97 13.22
N ILE A 456 -2.83 -5.11 13.41
CA ILE A 456 -1.91 -5.56 12.35
C ILE A 456 -2.24 -6.98 11.92
N PHE A 457 -2.57 -7.89 12.83
CA PHE A 457 -3.01 -9.25 12.48
C PHE A 457 -4.28 -9.22 11.62
N ALA A 458 -5.26 -8.41 11.99
CA ALA A 458 -6.49 -8.25 11.21
C ALA A 458 -6.22 -7.66 9.81
N VAL A 459 -5.38 -6.62 9.71
CA VAL A 459 -4.95 -6.05 8.41
C VAL A 459 -4.17 -7.06 7.58
N SER A 460 -3.32 -7.86 8.21
CA SER A 460 -2.52 -8.87 7.52
C SER A 460 -3.42 -9.91 6.85
N LEU A 461 -4.36 -10.48 7.60
CA LEU A 461 -5.33 -11.45 7.08
C LEU A 461 -6.24 -10.86 6.00
N ALA A 462 -6.70 -9.63 6.17
CA ALA A 462 -7.63 -9.00 5.23
C ALA A 462 -6.96 -8.46 3.95
N GLN A 463 -5.66 -8.10 3.99
CA GLN A 463 -4.99 -7.38 2.89
C GLN A 463 -3.81 -8.15 2.27
N GLY A 464 -3.73 -9.47 2.49
CA GLY A 464 -2.79 -10.38 1.84
C GLY A 464 -1.39 -10.48 2.49
N GLY A 465 -1.25 -10.00 3.74
CA GLY A 465 -0.06 -10.27 4.56
C GLY A 465 -0.14 -11.64 5.25
N PRO A 466 0.91 -12.10 5.95
CA PRO A 466 0.92 -13.42 6.58
C PRO A 466 -0.03 -13.53 7.77
N ALA A 467 -0.54 -14.74 7.99
CA ALA A 467 -1.25 -15.08 9.21
C ALA A 467 -0.24 -15.24 10.38
N PRO A 468 -0.63 -14.94 11.63
CA PRO A 468 0.28 -15.08 12.77
C PRO A 468 0.89 -16.48 12.92
N CYS A 469 0.10 -17.56 12.91
CA CYS A 469 0.57 -18.95 12.93
C CYS A 469 1.66 -19.31 13.99
N PHE A 470 1.81 -18.55 15.08
CA PHE A 470 2.84 -18.79 16.10
C PHE A 470 2.28 -18.91 17.54
N MET A 471 0.99 -18.67 17.77
CA MET A 471 0.42 -18.62 19.12
C MET A 471 0.17 -20.00 19.73
N ARG A 472 0.29 -20.09 21.05
CA ARG A 472 -0.21 -21.26 21.79
C ARG A 472 -1.71 -21.42 21.65
N GLU A 473 -2.16 -22.67 21.68
CA GLU A 473 -3.57 -23.02 21.52
C GLU A 473 -4.45 -22.40 22.62
N TRP A 474 -3.98 -22.37 23.88
CA TRP A 474 -4.72 -21.74 24.96
C TRP A 474 -4.86 -20.21 24.76
N CYS A 475 -3.83 -19.55 24.21
CA CYS A 475 -3.88 -18.13 23.85
C CYS A 475 -4.95 -17.89 22.78
N TYR A 476 -4.95 -18.72 21.73
CA TYR A 476 -5.95 -18.66 20.67
C TYR A 476 -7.37 -18.84 21.21
N PHE A 477 -7.62 -19.84 22.06
CA PHE A 477 -8.93 -20.01 22.68
C PHE A 477 -9.33 -18.83 23.56
N TYR A 478 -8.39 -18.22 24.28
CA TYR A 478 -8.69 -16.97 24.98
C TYR A 478 -9.05 -15.84 23.99
N LEU A 479 -8.41 -15.75 22.82
CA LEU A 479 -8.77 -14.76 21.79
C LEU A 479 -10.16 -15.00 21.19
N THR A 480 -10.71 -16.21 21.27
CA THR A 480 -12.10 -16.50 20.84
C THR A 480 -13.08 -16.29 22.00
N THR A 481 -12.92 -16.99 23.11
CA THR A 481 -13.89 -17.01 24.23
C THR A 481 -13.79 -15.80 25.16
N GLY A 482 -12.58 -15.28 25.39
CA GLY A 482 -12.30 -14.27 26.40
C GLY A 482 -12.09 -14.87 27.80
N GLU A 483 -12.08 -16.19 27.90
CA GLU A 483 -11.94 -16.94 29.14
C GLU A 483 -10.79 -17.95 29.03
N VAL A 484 -10.13 -18.21 30.15
CA VAL A 484 -9.05 -19.18 30.24
C VAL A 484 -9.60 -20.50 30.77
N ASP A 485 -9.52 -21.57 29.98
CA ASP A 485 -9.76 -22.93 30.47
C ASP A 485 -8.54 -23.40 31.26
N VAL A 486 -8.58 -23.10 32.55
CA VAL A 486 -7.53 -23.43 33.52
C VAL A 486 -7.17 -24.91 33.45
N SER A 487 -8.14 -25.81 33.24
CA SER A 487 -7.91 -27.26 33.25
C SER A 487 -6.96 -27.77 32.17
N ARG A 488 -6.80 -27.02 31.06
CA ARG A 488 -5.97 -27.40 29.91
C ARG A 488 -4.55 -26.85 29.94
N ILE A 489 -4.26 -25.90 30.82
CA ILE A 489 -2.93 -25.30 30.93
C ILE A 489 -2.01 -26.25 31.69
N CYS A 490 -0.79 -26.47 31.20
CA CYS A 490 0.24 -27.23 31.89
C CYS A 490 1.57 -26.46 31.98
N LYS A 491 2.58 -27.08 32.60
CA LYS A 491 3.92 -26.48 32.72
C LYS A 491 4.59 -26.21 31.38
N ASP A 492 4.26 -26.98 30.35
CA ASP A 492 4.82 -26.82 29.01
C ASP A 492 4.30 -25.56 28.29
N ASP A 493 3.27 -24.91 28.85
CA ASP A 493 2.71 -23.63 28.38
C ASP A 493 3.40 -22.39 28.96
N VAL A 494 4.38 -22.56 29.84
CA VAL A 494 5.11 -21.46 30.47
C VAL A 494 6.35 -21.12 29.65
N ASP A 495 6.26 -20.04 28.86
CA ASP A 495 7.36 -19.53 28.03
C ASP A 495 8.28 -18.53 28.76
N ASP A 496 7.87 -18.03 29.92
CA ASP A 496 8.67 -17.12 30.72
C ASP A 496 9.85 -17.86 31.36
N VAL A 497 11.08 -17.40 31.07
CA VAL A 497 12.32 -18.07 31.46
C VAL A 497 12.46 -18.14 32.99
N GLU A 498 12.04 -17.11 33.72
CA GLU A 498 12.13 -17.06 35.17
C GLU A 498 11.23 -18.13 35.79
N TYR A 499 9.97 -18.21 35.33
CA TYR A 499 9.02 -19.20 35.84
C TYR A 499 9.29 -20.61 35.35
N SER A 500 9.76 -20.78 34.12
CA SER A 500 10.18 -22.08 33.60
C SER A 500 11.32 -22.64 34.45
N LEU A 501 12.34 -21.83 34.76
CA LEU A 501 13.43 -22.23 35.63
C LEU A 501 12.98 -22.51 37.07
N LEU A 502 12.04 -21.71 37.60
CA LEU A 502 11.47 -21.95 38.93
C LEU A 502 10.72 -23.29 38.98
N ILE A 503 9.95 -23.62 37.94
CA ILE A 503 9.26 -24.93 37.82
C ILE A 503 10.30 -26.06 37.85
N THR A 504 11.36 -26.00 37.04
CA THR A 504 12.42 -27.02 37.03
C THR A 504 13.08 -27.16 38.40
N LYS A 505 13.42 -26.04 39.05
CA LYS A 505 14.01 -26.04 40.39
C LYS A 505 13.09 -26.70 41.41
N VAL A 506 11.80 -26.36 41.42
CA VAL A 506 10.81 -26.97 42.34
C VAL A 506 10.63 -28.46 42.07
N GLU A 507 10.67 -28.89 40.80
CA GLU A 507 10.61 -30.30 40.42
C GLU A 507 11.78 -31.10 41.01
N GLU A 508 13.00 -30.57 40.86
CA GLU A 508 14.24 -31.23 41.30
C GLU A 508 14.53 -31.09 42.80
N ALA A 509 13.96 -30.08 43.46
CA ALA A 509 14.28 -29.74 44.84
C ALA A 509 13.91 -30.83 45.85
N THR A 510 14.80 -31.14 46.79
CA THR A 510 14.48 -31.98 47.95
C THR A 510 13.94 -31.19 49.14
N ASP A 511 14.07 -29.86 49.12
CA ASP A 511 13.50 -28.94 50.08
C ASP A 511 12.99 -27.68 49.34
N LEU A 512 11.77 -27.25 49.67
CA LEU A 512 11.12 -26.09 49.06
C LEU A 512 11.38 -24.78 49.81
N THR A 513 12.01 -24.84 51.00
CA THR A 513 12.23 -23.65 51.83
C THR A 513 13.04 -22.56 51.12
N GLU A 514 13.98 -22.96 50.26
CA GLU A 514 14.83 -22.05 49.47
C GLU A 514 14.06 -21.21 48.45
N PHE A 515 12.85 -21.62 48.05
CA PHE A 515 12.01 -20.95 47.05
C PHE A 515 10.73 -20.37 47.64
N THR A 516 10.68 -20.24 48.98
CA THR A 516 9.46 -19.85 49.71
C THR A 516 8.90 -18.52 49.21
N ASP A 517 9.75 -17.51 49.08
CA ASP A 517 9.33 -16.16 48.71
C ASP A 517 8.82 -16.13 47.25
N GLU A 518 9.49 -16.82 46.33
CA GLU A 518 9.09 -16.92 44.93
C GLU A 518 7.75 -17.66 44.79
N ILE A 519 7.58 -18.80 45.49
CA ILE A 519 6.34 -19.59 45.47
C ILE A 519 5.17 -18.78 46.06
N ILE A 520 5.37 -18.09 47.18
CA ILE A 520 4.36 -17.23 47.78
C ILE A 520 4.01 -16.06 46.85
N SER A 521 5.01 -15.46 46.18
CA SER A 521 4.78 -14.38 45.21
C SER A 521 3.92 -14.83 44.02
N CYS A 522 3.97 -16.13 43.69
CA CYS A 522 3.09 -16.75 42.69
C CYS A 522 1.64 -16.94 43.18
N GLY A 523 1.36 -16.67 44.47
CA GLY A 523 0.03 -16.78 45.06
C GLY A 523 -0.29 -18.16 45.64
N TYR A 524 0.72 -19.03 45.85
CA TYR A 524 0.51 -20.29 46.55
C TYR A 524 0.31 -20.06 48.05
N THR A 525 -0.77 -20.61 48.61
CA THR A 525 -1.13 -20.46 50.04
C THR A 525 -1.17 -21.79 50.81
N GLY A 526 -0.76 -22.88 50.16
CA GLY A 526 -0.73 -24.22 50.77
C GLY A 526 0.51 -24.46 51.63
N ALA A 527 0.62 -25.67 52.19
CA ALA A 527 1.81 -26.07 52.93
C ALA A 527 2.98 -26.33 51.97
N LEU A 528 4.15 -25.74 52.25
CA LEU A 528 5.38 -25.95 51.48
C LEU A 528 6.08 -27.23 51.95
N ASN A 529 5.68 -28.37 51.36
CA ASN A 529 6.33 -29.65 51.57
C ASN A 529 6.40 -30.44 50.25
N ILE A 530 7.23 -31.48 50.22
CA ILE A 530 7.53 -32.27 49.01
C ILE A 530 6.28 -32.96 48.46
N GLU A 531 5.31 -33.31 49.32
CA GLU A 531 4.06 -33.98 48.92
C GLU A 531 3.14 -33.06 48.11
N GLN A 532 3.28 -31.74 48.23
CA GLN A 532 2.45 -30.75 47.55
C GLN A 532 3.16 -30.07 46.36
N LYS A 533 4.26 -30.65 45.86
CA LYS A 533 5.02 -30.12 44.72
C LYS A 533 4.14 -29.83 43.50
N ASP A 534 3.25 -30.74 43.13
CA ASP A 534 2.36 -30.56 41.98
C ASP A 534 1.43 -29.35 42.17
N ALA A 535 0.96 -29.11 43.39
CA ALA A 535 0.12 -27.95 43.71
C ALA A 535 0.91 -26.63 43.65
N VAL A 536 2.20 -26.66 44.05
CA VAL A 536 3.11 -25.52 43.93
C VAL A 536 3.40 -25.21 42.47
N ILE A 537 3.82 -26.20 41.69
CA ILE A 537 4.05 -26.06 40.24
C ILE A 537 2.80 -25.53 39.56
N ARG A 538 1.64 -26.08 39.91
CA ARG A 538 0.36 -25.61 39.40
C ARG A 538 0.12 -24.13 39.69
N ALA A 539 0.42 -23.65 40.90
CA ALA A 539 0.28 -22.23 41.22
C ALA A 539 1.24 -21.36 40.41
N ILE A 540 2.50 -21.78 40.22
CA ILE A 540 3.48 -21.07 39.39
C ILE A 540 3.00 -20.98 37.93
N VAL A 541 2.51 -22.09 37.37
CA VAL A 541 1.96 -22.15 36.01
C VAL A 541 0.80 -21.16 35.85
N LEU A 542 -0.18 -21.20 36.76
CA LEU A 542 -1.34 -20.29 36.70
C LEU A 542 -0.94 -18.83 36.88
N HIS A 543 0.03 -18.56 37.75
CA HIS A 543 0.57 -17.22 37.92
C HIS A 543 1.19 -16.69 36.64
N ALA A 544 2.09 -17.46 36.02
CA ALA A 544 2.74 -17.09 34.77
C ALA A 544 1.71 -16.85 33.65
N THR A 545 0.71 -17.74 33.52
CA THR A 545 -0.34 -17.61 32.50
C THR A 545 -1.27 -16.42 32.75
N PHE A 546 -1.73 -16.20 33.98
CA PHE A 546 -2.69 -15.13 34.25
C PHE A 546 -2.10 -13.74 34.11
N ARG A 547 -0.79 -13.58 34.33
CA ARG A 547 -0.10 -12.30 34.16
C ARG A 547 -0.20 -11.76 32.74
N VAL A 548 -0.29 -12.62 31.72
CA VAL A 548 -0.34 -12.19 30.31
C VAL A 548 -1.76 -12.00 29.77
N ILE A 549 -2.80 -12.28 30.56
CA ILE A 549 -4.22 -12.07 30.18
C ILE A 549 -4.49 -10.62 29.73
N PRO A 550 -4.00 -9.56 30.40
CA PRO A 550 -4.22 -8.19 29.96
C PRO A 550 -3.71 -7.92 28.54
N MET A 551 -2.57 -8.52 28.15
CA MET A 551 -1.97 -8.41 26.83
C MET A 551 -2.84 -9.09 25.77
N LEU A 552 -3.36 -10.29 26.07
CA LEU A 552 -4.33 -10.96 25.21
C LEU A 552 -5.66 -10.17 25.12
N GLY A 553 -6.08 -9.53 26.20
CA GLY A 553 -7.25 -8.65 26.22
C GLY A 553 -7.08 -7.45 25.27
N ASP A 554 -5.89 -6.86 25.22
CA ASP A 554 -5.58 -5.78 24.27
C ASP A 554 -5.49 -6.27 22.83
N LEU A 555 -4.88 -7.44 22.59
CA LEU A 555 -4.91 -8.10 21.28
C LEU A 555 -6.35 -8.28 20.78
N ARG A 556 -7.27 -8.77 21.63
CA ARG A 556 -8.71 -8.91 21.29
C ARG A 556 -9.32 -7.58 20.86
N LYS A 557 -8.98 -6.45 21.50
CA LYS A 557 -9.48 -5.13 21.10
C LYS A 557 -9.03 -4.76 19.69
N GLY A 558 -7.79 -5.07 19.32
CA GLY A 558 -7.27 -4.84 17.96
C GLY A 558 -7.94 -5.73 16.91
N LEU A 559 -8.20 -6.99 17.26
CA LEU A 559 -8.87 -7.98 16.39
C LEU A 559 -10.35 -7.64 16.12
N GLN A 560 -10.94 -6.63 16.77
CA GLN A 560 -12.27 -6.13 16.40
C GLN A 560 -12.29 -5.52 14.99
N LEU A 561 -11.13 -5.13 14.46
CA LEU A 561 -11.01 -4.59 13.11
C LEU A 561 -11.56 -5.59 12.08
N TYR A 562 -12.31 -5.07 11.10
CA TYR A 562 -13.05 -5.86 10.11
C TYR A 562 -14.06 -6.86 10.71
N GLY A 563 -14.43 -6.74 11.98
CA GLY A 563 -15.28 -7.73 12.66
C GLY A 563 -14.64 -9.11 12.79
N LEU A 564 -13.29 -9.20 12.73
CA LEU A 564 -12.57 -10.46 12.81
C LEU A 564 -12.81 -11.16 14.16
N LEU A 565 -12.88 -10.41 15.27
CA LEU A 565 -13.14 -11.00 16.59
C LEU A 565 -14.49 -11.75 16.65
N ASP A 566 -15.51 -11.28 15.94
CA ASP A 566 -16.83 -11.94 15.94
C ASP A 566 -16.79 -13.21 15.08
N ILE A 567 -16.11 -13.15 13.93
CA ILE A 567 -15.81 -14.32 13.10
C ILE A 567 -15.04 -15.39 13.91
N LEU A 568 -14.06 -15.00 14.72
CA LEU A 568 -13.30 -15.90 15.57
C LEU A 568 -14.17 -16.61 16.63
N LYS A 569 -15.21 -15.94 17.13
CA LYS A 569 -16.17 -16.55 18.08
C LYS A 569 -17.12 -17.52 17.39
N GLU A 570 -17.57 -17.17 16.18
CA GLU A 570 -18.52 -17.97 15.40
C GLU A 570 -17.86 -19.21 14.79
N HIS A 571 -16.60 -19.09 14.34
CA HIS A 571 -15.87 -20.14 13.62
C HIS A 571 -14.49 -20.45 14.23
N PRO A 572 -14.40 -20.84 15.52
CA PRO A 572 -13.12 -21.01 16.23
C PRO A 572 -12.30 -22.20 15.72
N SER A 573 -12.92 -23.28 15.25
CA SER A 573 -12.17 -24.41 14.67
C SER A 573 -11.53 -24.04 13.33
N LEU A 574 -12.28 -23.31 12.49
CA LEU A 574 -11.86 -22.92 11.15
C LEU A 574 -10.69 -21.94 11.17
N CYS A 575 -10.70 -20.98 12.10
CA CYS A 575 -9.67 -19.95 12.18
C CYS A 575 -8.39 -20.39 12.91
N LYS A 576 -8.39 -21.58 13.54
CA LYS A 576 -7.29 -22.04 14.40
C LYS A 576 -5.94 -22.02 13.68
N SER A 577 -5.91 -22.50 12.43
CA SER A 577 -4.70 -22.56 11.60
C SER A 577 -4.10 -21.19 11.25
N LEU A 578 -4.87 -20.10 11.38
CA LEU A 578 -4.37 -18.75 11.14
C LEU A 578 -3.52 -18.22 12.31
N PHE A 579 -3.73 -18.73 13.53
CA PHE A 579 -3.09 -18.21 14.73
C PHE A 579 -2.13 -19.20 15.38
N VAL A 580 -2.47 -20.47 15.36
CA VAL A 580 -1.69 -21.55 15.98
C VAL A 580 -0.79 -22.20 14.93
N PRO A 581 0.46 -22.57 15.26
CA PRO A 581 1.35 -23.27 14.35
C PRO A 581 0.71 -24.53 13.75
N GLY A 582 0.84 -24.69 12.43
CA GLY A 582 0.43 -25.87 11.67
C GLY A 582 1.52 -26.33 10.69
N GLN A 583 1.31 -27.47 10.03
CA GLN A 583 2.33 -28.07 9.14
C GLN A 583 2.58 -27.30 7.83
N ASP A 584 1.63 -26.48 7.35
CA ASP A 584 1.66 -25.93 5.97
C ASP A 584 1.90 -24.41 5.85
N CYS A 585 2.21 -23.71 6.95
CA CYS A 585 2.19 -22.25 6.98
C CYS A 585 3.37 -21.58 6.24
N THR A 586 4.51 -22.28 6.12
CA THR A 586 5.72 -21.74 5.49
C THR A 586 5.92 -22.32 4.08
N PRO A 587 6.38 -21.52 3.11
CA PRO A 587 6.78 -22.03 1.80
C PRO A 587 8.04 -22.90 1.93
N ASP A 588 7.98 -24.10 1.37
CA ASP A 588 9.09 -25.04 1.18
C ASP A 588 9.66 -24.93 -0.25
N ALA A 589 10.74 -25.67 -0.54
CA ALA A 589 11.37 -25.63 -1.86
C ALA A 589 10.39 -26.04 -2.97
N ASP A 590 9.61 -27.09 -2.72
CA ASP A 590 8.65 -27.65 -3.67
C ASP A 590 7.51 -26.67 -4.00
N TYR A 591 7.03 -25.92 -3.00
CA TYR A 591 6.04 -24.87 -3.19
C TYR A 591 6.58 -23.76 -4.10
N ILE A 592 7.80 -23.27 -3.87
CA ILE A 592 8.37 -22.24 -4.75
C ILE A 592 8.48 -22.78 -6.17
N LEU A 593 9.06 -23.97 -6.35
CA LEU A 593 9.32 -24.57 -7.66
C LEU A 593 8.03 -24.87 -8.44
N SER A 594 6.98 -25.35 -7.78
CA SER A 594 5.68 -25.61 -8.42
C SER A 594 5.00 -24.34 -8.94
N ASN A 595 5.36 -23.17 -8.40
CA ASN A 595 4.87 -21.86 -8.84
C ASN A 595 5.82 -21.15 -9.82
N VAL A 596 6.97 -21.75 -10.18
CA VAL A 596 7.89 -21.18 -11.17
C VAL A 596 7.35 -21.41 -12.58
N ALA A 597 7.30 -20.33 -13.37
CA ALA A 597 6.98 -20.35 -14.79
C ALA A 597 8.12 -19.72 -15.60
N PRO A 598 9.04 -20.55 -16.12
CA PRO A 598 10.18 -20.04 -16.85
C PRO A 598 9.83 -19.68 -18.29
N GLU A 599 10.28 -18.50 -18.73
CA GLU A 599 10.28 -18.09 -20.13
C GLU A 599 11.49 -18.72 -20.84
N MET A 600 11.31 -19.98 -21.26
CA MET A 600 12.36 -20.77 -21.90
C MET A 600 12.58 -20.37 -23.36
N SER A 601 13.83 -20.46 -23.81
CA SER A 601 14.22 -20.48 -25.21
C SER A 601 13.64 -21.72 -25.93
N GLU A 602 13.66 -21.68 -27.26
CA GLU A 602 13.18 -22.80 -28.10
C GLU A 602 13.82 -24.13 -27.69
N ARG A 603 12.98 -25.17 -27.54
CA ARG A 603 13.41 -26.51 -27.13
C ARG A 603 14.44 -27.07 -28.11
N GLY A 604 15.51 -27.65 -27.57
CA GLY A 604 16.61 -28.22 -28.36
C GLY A 604 17.75 -27.24 -28.69
N THR A 605 17.62 -25.95 -28.33
CA THR A 605 18.72 -25.00 -28.45
C THR A 605 19.74 -25.15 -27.33
N SER A 606 20.99 -24.71 -27.58
CA SER A 606 22.01 -24.60 -26.53
C SER A 606 21.58 -23.67 -25.40
N ARG A 607 20.84 -22.59 -25.73
CA ARG A 607 20.26 -21.67 -24.74
C ARG A 607 19.30 -22.38 -23.79
N ALA A 608 18.32 -23.12 -24.32
CA ALA A 608 17.36 -23.88 -23.50
C ALA A 608 18.05 -24.88 -22.55
N SER A 609 19.14 -25.52 -22.99
CA SER A 609 19.89 -26.44 -22.12
C SER A 609 20.54 -25.73 -20.93
N VAL A 610 21.10 -24.53 -21.13
CA VAL A 610 21.71 -23.76 -20.02
C VAL A 610 20.62 -23.22 -19.08
N GLU A 611 19.50 -22.78 -19.62
CA GLU A 611 18.35 -22.30 -18.82
C GLU A 611 17.82 -23.40 -17.89
N SER A 612 17.65 -24.63 -18.41
CA SER A 612 17.26 -25.78 -17.58
C SER A 612 18.27 -26.08 -16.47
N LYS A 613 19.58 -25.92 -16.73
CA LYS A 613 20.60 -26.08 -15.68
C LYS A 613 20.46 -25.06 -14.57
N ILE A 614 20.18 -23.80 -14.90
CA ILE A 614 19.96 -22.75 -13.90
C ILE A 614 18.73 -23.04 -13.04
N ILE A 615 17.64 -23.55 -13.64
CA ILE A 615 16.46 -23.97 -12.88
C ILE A 615 16.82 -25.11 -11.91
N ASN A 616 17.59 -26.11 -12.37
CA ASN A 616 18.06 -27.20 -11.51
C ASN A 616 18.95 -26.68 -10.38
N TYR A 617 19.88 -25.76 -10.68
CA TYR A 617 20.71 -25.14 -9.62
C TYR A 617 19.87 -24.36 -8.61
N PHE A 618 18.80 -23.69 -9.03
CA PHE A 618 17.88 -23.03 -8.12
C PHE A 618 17.12 -24.03 -7.24
N GLN A 619 16.68 -25.16 -7.82
CA GLN A 619 16.07 -26.25 -7.07
C GLN A 619 17.03 -26.83 -6.03
N ASP A 620 18.24 -27.21 -6.46
CA ASP A 620 19.28 -27.76 -5.58
C ASP A 620 19.61 -26.78 -4.44
N PHE A 621 19.67 -25.48 -4.75
CA PHE A 621 19.91 -24.42 -3.77
C PHE A 621 18.80 -24.30 -2.73
N LEU A 622 17.53 -24.32 -3.14
CA LEU A 622 16.41 -24.28 -2.20
C LEU A 622 16.38 -25.52 -1.30
N GLN A 623 16.59 -26.71 -1.88
CA GLN A 623 16.64 -27.96 -1.14
C GLN A 623 17.84 -28.04 -0.19
N GLU A 624 18.99 -27.47 -0.57
CA GLU A 624 20.15 -27.37 0.31
C GLU A 624 19.86 -26.47 1.53
N ILE A 625 19.21 -25.32 1.32
CA ILE A 625 18.82 -24.42 2.40
C ILE A 625 17.78 -25.06 3.33
N GLU A 626 16.87 -25.85 2.77
CA GLU A 626 15.83 -26.54 3.54
C GLU A 626 16.38 -27.72 4.36
N CYS A 627 17.34 -28.47 3.81
CA CYS A 627 18.01 -29.57 4.51
C CYS A 627 19.11 -29.10 5.49
N GLY A 628 19.64 -27.89 5.30
CA GLY A 628 20.72 -27.31 6.10
C GLY A 628 20.25 -26.89 7.49
N GLU A 629 20.19 -27.86 8.41
CA GLU A 629 20.02 -27.73 9.87
C GLU A 629 18.85 -26.85 10.34
N SER A 630 17.83 -27.56 10.84
CA SER A 630 16.82 -27.08 11.79
C SER A 630 17.41 -26.10 12.80
N ALA A 631 16.69 -25.00 13.04
CA ALA A 631 17.00 -23.94 14.01
C ALA A 631 17.13 -24.38 15.49
N GLU A 632 17.32 -25.67 15.78
CA GLU A 632 17.40 -26.25 17.11
C GLU A 632 18.85 -26.23 17.68
N ASP A 633 19.90 -26.11 16.85
CA ASP A 633 21.31 -26.10 17.32
C ASP A 633 21.98 -24.71 17.36
N ALA A 634 21.29 -23.63 16.95
CA ALA A 634 21.89 -22.29 16.79
C ALA A 634 21.63 -21.31 17.96
N ALA A 635 21.18 -21.79 19.12
CA ALA A 635 20.77 -20.93 20.24
C ALA A 635 21.92 -20.25 21.01
N GLU A 636 23.19 -20.42 20.64
CA GLU A 636 24.33 -19.94 21.46
C GLU A 636 25.27 -18.92 20.81
N VAL A 637 24.97 -18.33 19.64
CA VAL A 637 25.82 -17.27 19.09
C VAL A 637 25.02 -16.03 18.69
N GLU A 638 24.88 -15.12 19.65
CA GLU A 638 24.44 -13.73 19.44
C GLU A 638 25.51 -12.91 18.68
N THR A 639 25.77 -13.21 17.41
CA THR A 639 26.39 -12.27 16.47
C THR A 639 26.23 -12.77 15.02
N GLU A 640 25.54 -11.97 14.19
CA GLU A 640 25.28 -12.10 12.73
C GLU A 640 23.97 -12.82 12.31
N PRO A 641 22.97 -12.09 11.75
CA PRO A 641 21.73 -12.67 11.23
C PRO A 641 21.98 -13.22 9.82
N SER A 642 22.61 -14.39 9.68
CA SER A 642 23.05 -14.87 8.35
C SER A 642 22.61 -16.27 7.94
N TYR A 643 21.58 -16.87 8.56
CA TYR A 643 20.98 -18.07 7.98
C TYR A 643 19.92 -17.68 6.95
N LEU A 644 20.23 -17.96 5.68
CA LEU A 644 19.28 -17.81 4.59
C LEU A 644 18.24 -18.92 4.71
N THR A 645 16.95 -18.60 4.51
CA THR A 645 15.85 -19.57 4.57
C THR A 645 15.04 -19.55 3.28
N VAL A 646 14.31 -20.62 2.98
CA VAL A 646 13.42 -20.69 1.80
C VAL A 646 12.39 -19.55 1.78
N PRO A 647 11.68 -19.23 2.89
CA PRO A 647 10.85 -18.02 2.98
C PRO A 647 11.57 -16.72 2.62
N ARG A 648 12.84 -16.57 3.03
CA ARG A 648 13.63 -15.37 2.73
C ARG A 648 13.98 -15.26 1.25
N VAL A 649 14.24 -16.39 0.57
CA VAL A 649 14.42 -16.42 -0.89
C VAL A 649 13.13 -16.01 -1.59
N MET A 650 11.98 -16.57 -1.19
CA MET A 650 10.67 -16.18 -1.74
C MET A 650 10.38 -14.69 -1.55
N GLN A 651 10.68 -14.15 -0.36
CA GLN A 651 10.51 -12.73 -0.05
C GLN A 651 11.42 -11.86 -0.92
N TRP A 652 12.67 -12.26 -1.14
CA TRP A 652 13.56 -11.52 -2.03
C TRP A 652 13.00 -11.45 -3.46
N ILE A 653 12.43 -12.55 -3.98
CA ILE A 653 11.90 -12.62 -5.35
C ILE A 653 10.57 -11.86 -5.50
N THR A 654 9.67 -11.97 -4.52
CA THR A 654 8.26 -11.57 -4.67
C THR A 654 7.82 -10.46 -3.72
N GLY A 655 8.66 -10.08 -2.76
CA GLY A 655 8.31 -9.19 -1.66
C GLY A 655 7.51 -9.86 -0.54
N GLN A 656 7.02 -11.10 -0.72
CA GLN A 656 6.30 -11.86 0.32
C GLN A 656 7.07 -13.12 0.71
N GLY A 657 7.27 -13.32 2.01
CA GLY A 657 7.94 -14.52 2.56
C GLY A 657 6.98 -15.66 2.93
N HIS A 658 5.69 -15.48 2.62
CA HIS A 658 4.60 -16.40 2.96
C HIS A 658 3.81 -16.79 1.72
N LYS A 659 3.16 -17.95 1.78
CA LYS A 659 2.19 -18.39 0.77
C LYS A 659 1.05 -17.35 0.69
N PRO A 660 0.57 -16.95 -0.50
CA PRO A 660 -0.59 -16.05 -0.60
C PRO A 660 -1.78 -16.62 0.18
N LEU A 661 -2.41 -15.79 1.00
CA LEU A 661 -3.52 -16.23 1.85
C LEU A 661 -4.86 -16.21 1.11
N LEU A 662 -5.09 -15.22 0.24
CA LEU A 662 -6.35 -15.08 -0.49
C LEU A 662 -6.35 -16.01 -1.72
N ILE A 663 -7.44 -16.74 -1.97
CA ILE A 663 -7.56 -17.66 -3.12
C ILE A 663 -7.26 -16.96 -4.44
N SER A 664 -7.81 -15.76 -4.63
CA SER A 664 -7.60 -14.97 -5.83
C SER A 664 -6.12 -14.68 -6.09
N GLU A 665 -5.35 -14.46 -5.01
CA GLU A 665 -3.91 -14.29 -5.09
C GLU A 665 -3.20 -15.63 -5.29
N GLN A 666 -3.62 -16.72 -4.65
CA GLN A 666 -3.05 -18.05 -4.83
C GLN A 666 -3.15 -18.51 -6.29
N LYS A 667 -4.32 -18.35 -6.92
CA LYS A 667 -4.56 -18.74 -8.33
C LYS A 667 -3.72 -17.93 -9.31
N ALA A 668 -3.41 -16.67 -8.97
CA ALA A 668 -2.62 -15.78 -9.81
C ALA A 668 -1.12 -15.81 -9.46
N PHE A 669 -0.73 -16.49 -8.39
CA PHE A 669 0.64 -16.48 -7.91
C PHE A 669 1.53 -17.32 -8.80
N GLN A 670 2.47 -16.65 -9.47
CA GLN A 670 3.44 -17.27 -10.33
C GLN A 670 4.76 -16.50 -10.23
N ILE A 671 5.87 -17.22 -10.28
CA ILE A 671 7.21 -16.66 -10.28
C ILE A 671 7.80 -16.82 -11.68
N VAL A 672 7.99 -15.70 -12.37
CA VAL A 672 8.46 -15.69 -13.76
C VAL A 672 9.98 -15.71 -13.79
N PHE A 673 10.57 -16.74 -14.39
CA PHE A 673 12.01 -16.83 -14.60
C PHE A 673 12.37 -16.38 -16.01
N LYS A 674 13.30 -15.43 -16.11
CA LYS A 674 13.87 -14.96 -17.37
C LYS A 674 15.37 -15.21 -17.39
N PHE A 675 15.92 -15.35 -18.58
CA PHE A 675 17.32 -15.72 -18.78
C PHE A 675 18.01 -14.72 -19.68
N ASP A 676 19.01 -14.03 -19.14
CA ASP A 676 19.80 -13.05 -19.87
C ASP A 676 21.08 -13.67 -20.43
N HIS A 677 21.07 -13.90 -21.74
CA HIS A 677 22.20 -14.45 -22.50
C HIS A 677 23.14 -13.36 -23.04
N ASP A 678 22.73 -12.10 -23.01
CA ASP A 678 23.38 -11.03 -23.78
C ASP A 678 24.12 -10.01 -22.90
N CYS A 679 24.33 -10.31 -21.61
CA CYS A 679 25.07 -9.41 -20.71
C CYS A 679 26.46 -9.04 -21.26
N LYS A 680 27.20 -9.99 -21.82
CA LYS A 680 28.54 -9.79 -22.42
C LYS A 680 28.48 -9.00 -23.73
N VAL A 681 27.36 -9.04 -24.44
CA VAL A 681 27.13 -8.19 -25.62
C VAL A 681 26.92 -6.75 -25.18
N ARG A 682 26.10 -6.54 -24.14
CA ARG A 682 25.78 -5.20 -23.63
C ARG A 682 26.96 -4.54 -22.90
N MET A 683 27.74 -5.31 -22.13
CA MET A 683 28.92 -4.83 -21.43
C MET A 683 30.09 -5.82 -21.58
N PRO A 684 30.98 -5.69 -22.56
CA PRO A 684 32.02 -6.71 -22.79
C PRO A 684 33.01 -6.95 -21.63
N GLN A 685 33.24 -5.93 -20.79
CA GLN A 685 34.31 -5.93 -19.78
C GLN A 685 33.87 -6.31 -18.36
N HIS A 686 32.57 -6.52 -18.10
CA HIS A 686 32.14 -6.87 -16.73
C HIS A 686 32.56 -8.30 -16.38
N THR A 687 32.88 -8.52 -15.10
CA THR A 687 33.36 -9.81 -14.59
C THR A 687 32.26 -10.62 -13.91
N ILE A 688 31.18 -9.98 -13.47
CA ILE A 688 30.06 -10.62 -12.77
C ILE A 688 28.76 -9.86 -13.07
N CYS A 689 27.63 -10.56 -13.03
CA CYS A 689 26.30 -9.97 -13.02
C CYS A 689 25.48 -10.58 -11.89
N PHE A 690 24.58 -9.79 -11.33
CA PHE A 690 23.60 -10.25 -10.35
C PHE A 690 22.22 -10.39 -11.00
N PRO A 691 21.34 -11.26 -10.47
CA PRO A 691 19.97 -11.35 -10.93
C PRO A 691 19.23 -10.03 -10.74
N ILE A 692 18.35 -9.71 -11.69
CA ILE A 692 17.47 -8.56 -11.60
C ILE A 692 16.11 -9.05 -11.12
N VAL A 693 15.66 -8.53 -9.98
CA VAL A 693 14.37 -8.89 -9.38
C VAL A 693 13.37 -7.75 -9.51
N SER A 694 12.16 -8.10 -9.90
CA SER A 694 10.99 -7.24 -9.91
C SER A 694 9.89 -7.90 -9.08
N ALA A 695 9.87 -7.60 -7.77
CA ALA A 695 8.89 -8.16 -6.83
C ALA A 695 7.44 -7.80 -7.20
N CYS A 696 7.20 -6.63 -7.81
CA CYS A 696 5.86 -6.24 -8.25
C CYS A 696 5.28 -7.13 -9.36
N THR A 697 6.14 -7.84 -10.09
CA THR A 697 5.76 -8.75 -11.18
C THR A 697 6.22 -10.18 -10.93
N ASN A 698 6.68 -10.48 -9.70
CA ASN A 698 7.28 -11.76 -9.30
C ASN A 698 8.30 -12.28 -10.32
N THR A 699 9.10 -11.39 -10.92
CA THR A 699 10.01 -11.75 -12.02
C THR A 699 11.44 -11.70 -11.55
N VAL A 700 12.21 -12.75 -11.85
CA VAL A 700 13.67 -12.78 -11.69
C VAL A 700 14.33 -13.04 -13.04
N THR A 701 15.32 -12.22 -13.37
CA THR A 701 16.15 -12.41 -14.57
C THR A 701 17.53 -12.91 -14.18
N PHE A 702 17.87 -14.14 -14.56
CA PHE A 702 19.15 -14.77 -14.26
C PHE A 702 20.21 -14.45 -15.33
N PRO A 703 21.40 -13.98 -14.94
CA PRO A 703 22.51 -13.73 -15.86
C PRO A 703 23.25 -15.02 -16.20
N VAL A 704 22.87 -15.65 -17.32
CA VAL A 704 23.26 -17.01 -17.68
C VAL A 704 24.78 -17.19 -17.80
N ALA A 705 25.47 -16.18 -18.34
CA ALA A 705 26.91 -16.27 -18.64
C ALA A 705 27.82 -16.41 -17.40
N HIS A 706 27.32 -16.11 -16.21
CA HIS A 706 28.10 -16.15 -14.95
C HIS A 706 27.61 -17.23 -13.98
N MET A 707 26.61 -18.02 -14.37
CA MET A 707 26.03 -19.09 -13.56
C MET A 707 26.35 -20.45 -14.20
N THR A 708 27.62 -20.68 -14.50
CA THR A 708 28.07 -21.86 -15.25
C THR A 708 28.14 -23.13 -14.42
N THR A 709 28.40 -22.98 -13.12
CA THR A 709 28.42 -24.08 -12.14
C THR A 709 27.43 -23.80 -11.01
N TYR A 710 27.13 -24.83 -10.21
CA TYR A 710 26.29 -24.68 -9.04
C TYR A 710 26.91 -23.71 -8.02
N GLU A 711 28.23 -23.77 -7.85
CA GLU A 711 28.98 -22.91 -6.94
C GLU A 711 28.93 -21.44 -7.37
N ASP A 712 29.08 -21.16 -8.67
CA ASP A 712 28.94 -19.80 -9.21
C ASP A 712 27.51 -19.27 -8.97
N PHE A 713 26.51 -20.10 -9.27
CA PHE A 713 25.10 -19.79 -9.06
C PHE A 713 24.83 -19.44 -7.59
N LYS A 714 25.23 -20.33 -6.67
CA LYS A 714 25.05 -20.16 -5.22
C LYS A 714 25.73 -18.89 -4.72
N PHE A 715 26.98 -18.66 -5.12
CA PHE A 715 27.72 -17.45 -4.75
C PHE A 715 26.98 -16.19 -5.19
N ILE A 716 26.54 -16.13 -6.46
CA ILE A 716 25.84 -14.96 -7.01
C ILE A 716 24.50 -14.74 -6.30
N ILE A 717 23.70 -15.78 -6.06
CA ILE A 717 22.39 -15.68 -5.42
C ILE A 717 22.52 -15.24 -3.97
N VAL A 718 23.41 -15.85 -3.18
CA VAL A 718 23.63 -15.46 -1.79
C VAL A 718 24.07 -14.01 -1.68
N GLN A 719 24.99 -13.57 -2.55
CA GLN A 719 25.43 -12.17 -2.56
C GLN A 719 24.32 -11.20 -2.99
N ALA A 720 23.50 -11.59 -3.99
CA ALA A 720 22.37 -10.80 -4.45
C ALA A 720 21.31 -10.64 -3.36
N ILE A 721 21.00 -11.68 -2.59
CA ILE A 721 20.04 -11.61 -1.49
C ILE A 721 20.58 -10.75 -0.34
N LYS A 722 21.86 -10.92 0.03
CA LYS A 722 22.50 -10.14 1.10
C LYS A 722 22.55 -8.65 0.76
N SER A 723 22.81 -8.32 -0.50
CA SER A 723 23.00 -6.93 -0.94
C SER A 723 21.74 -6.27 -1.51
N GLY A 724 20.73 -7.06 -1.87
CA GLY A 724 19.51 -6.63 -2.57
C GLY A 724 18.29 -6.38 -1.69
N GLY A 725 18.47 -6.19 -0.38
CA GLY A 725 17.36 -6.00 0.57
C GLY A 725 16.55 -4.71 0.41
N ALA A 726 16.93 -3.81 -0.50
CA ALA A 726 16.20 -2.59 -0.83
C ALA A 726 15.70 -2.61 -2.28
N PHE A 727 14.47 -2.13 -2.54
CA PHE A 727 13.91 -2.01 -3.91
C PHE A 727 14.56 -0.89 -4.74
N SER A 728 15.82 -0.57 -4.49
CA SER A 728 16.60 0.27 -5.38
C SER A 728 17.01 -0.53 -6.61
N ARG A 729 16.69 -0.01 -7.81
CA ARG A 729 17.44 -0.39 -9.00
C ARG A 729 18.90 -0.02 -8.75
N VAL A 730 19.77 -1.02 -8.60
CA VAL A 730 21.22 -0.84 -8.67
C VAL A 730 21.60 -0.58 -10.12
#